data_AF-B8C5U0-F1
#
_entry.id   AF-B8C5U0-F1
#
_cell.length_a   1.000
_cell.length_b   1.000
_cell.length_c   1.000
_cell.angle_alpha   90.00
_cell.angle_beta   90.00
_cell.angle_gamma   90.00
#
_symmetry.space_group_name_H-M   'P 1'
#
loop_
_entity.id
_entity.type
_entity.pdbx_description
1 polymer ?
#
loop_
_entity_poly.entity_id
_entity_poly.type
_entity_poly.pdbx_seq_one_letter_code
_entity_poly.pdbx_strand_id
1 'polypeptide(L)'
;DPCLFALRDIPAKEAIEPHAISFCWRPDSSSLAVSTMDVPEDRSDDSKPSPKPLRRIRTYNRTTLDLLSVDVANLLPVKPTWAPAGCSHYVGAVQSTSARGRQGTLQVTFLEPNGLRHRECKIHNSGAAGTTKSVEKEEVTVIAFNLEGDLLAVTILSPYGKVQLYHRNNYHWYLKYELRYYDGETSSVVSSIKFSDEDPYQVMYMFRWESSTVYYRNKQSGKSSSVLAMAVDGKTLNFTPLDKAIVPPPMYASSLALPAPVVSVSTRPSFYHEKSIEGESQNEVEFIASMSDGNPLTPGFSPPLLLAVVDSRALEGNQECGEPSALGSILRDITIIDSDDNSLTVVAVTSPEAASGKHSFVDNLIELKVSINNGSLLEYSRGGVIEPSEAGHLLEPCPWISGLYDANIDSTSTSSRKADNEHVEPSKRLVIGLASRFRLYCGERLLSNASSSFDISLQHGFLTHVTLGSRPQLRFIPLAVLRDFDPLMGSDENMALDGYEPRNVERGARLVAIFPTTPSVVLQMPRGNLESISPRALVLPFIMLKIRSGDYHTSLDIMRRQRVDMNLVVDFDPVHFLEQGGAEQFVGQIERIDHINLFLSGLIDVDTTLWKYPVPSWIKTADEFHRVSSIQSIETPAKVNNVCAKMREVMLEAERSGTTPSGKIVKDGHFLLPILSTFAKESPPKLEEALLLIKQSAVREQVQSSIQYLAFLADYSLIFDTAIGIYDFDLAKAVARHSQMDPKVYLPMLKRWKELPESTARFEVDVKLKRYESALRHLVASGEAQDACIEFIEAHGLHKLGLQLFDNDETFSRSIMVSLGERLITEKNSQEALTVFLASSPKHLDGAKRAARACGDWKAYFACCGEGNETVDCELVATIAESISSKMGSIQEQRKGFADAARILLDYGQDVAYAIDMYISGHMWSEGRRIAHMYKRSDLAKKCV
;
A
#
# COMPACT_ATOMS: atom_id res chain seq x y z
N ASP A 1 49.74 -1.88 -9.90
CA ASP A 1 50.57 -3.09 -10.07
C ASP A 1 51.75 -2.87 -11.01
N PRO A 2 52.94 -3.41 -10.68
CA PRO A 2 54.18 -3.24 -11.43
C PRO A 2 54.36 -4.36 -12.48
N CYS A 3 53.39 -4.55 -13.38
CA CYS A 3 53.43 -5.63 -14.36
C CYS A 3 53.08 -5.18 -15.79
N LEU A 4 53.70 -4.12 -16.32
CA LEU A 4 53.61 -3.83 -17.77
C LEU A 4 54.96 -3.30 -18.29
N PHE A 5 55.62 -4.09 -19.13
CA PHE A 5 56.85 -3.74 -19.83
C PHE A 5 56.61 -2.56 -20.79
N ALA A 6 57.54 -1.60 -20.81
CA ALA A 6 57.58 -0.55 -21.83
C ALA A 6 58.00 -1.15 -23.18
N LEU A 7 57.07 -1.22 -24.13
CA LEU A 7 57.40 -1.49 -25.53
C LEU A 7 58.00 -0.21 -26.13
N ARG A 8 59.32 -0.23 -26.38
CA ARG A 8 60.03 0.84 -27.12
C ARG A 8 59.80 0.70 -28.63
N ASP A 9 59.67 1.86 -29.26
CA ASP A 9 59.82 2.18 -30.68
C ASP A 9 58.96 1.39 -31.68
N ILE A 10 57.73 1.88 -31.90
CA ILE A 10 56.91 1.55 -33.09
C ILE A 10 56.69 2.86 -33.87
N PRO A 11 57.01 2.94 -35.17
CA PRO A 11 56.97 4.17 -35.95
C PRO A 11 55.55 4.77 -36.09
N ALA A 12 55.50 6.11 -36.22
CA ALA A 12 54.29 6.89 -36.37
C ALA A 12 53.64 6.65 -37.76
N LYS A 13 52.40 6.12 -37.75
CA LYS A 13 51.54 5.76 -38.90
C LYS A 13 51.83 4.40 -39.55
N GLU A 14 51.61 3.31 -38.83
CA GLU A 14 51.14 2.09 -39.50
C GLU A 14 49.63 2.21 -39.69
N ALA A 15 49.20 2.47 -40.93
CA ALA A 15 47.81 2.21 -41.32
C ALA A 15 47.53 0.72 -41.10
N ILE A 16 46.33 0.38 -40.60
CA ILE A 16 45.96 -1.02 -40.37
C ILE A 16 46.21 -1.81 -41.66
N GLU A 17 47.13 -2.77 -41.62
CA GLU A 17 47.50 -3.51 -42.82
C GLU A 17 46.27 -4.24 -43.38
N PRO A 18 45.91 -4.02 -44.66
CA PRO A 18 44.71 -4.60 -45.23
C PRO A 18 44.73 -6.13 -45.26
N HIS A 19 45.92 -6.75 -45.16
CA HIS A 19 46.13 -8.20 -45.14
C HIS A 19 46.38 -8.78 -43.74
N ALA A 20 46.30 -7.96 -42.67
CA ALA A 20 46.53 -8.43 -41.32
C ALA A 20 45.58 -9.57 -40.94
N ILE A 21 46.14 -10.62 -40.35
CA ILE A 21 45.40 -11.72 -39.72
C ILE A 21 45.16 -11.32 -38.28
N SER A 22 43.89 -11.36 -37.85
CA SER A 22 43.53 -11.10 -36.46
C SER A 22 42.62 -12.19 -35.94
N PHE A 23 42.67 -12.46 -34.63
CA PHE A 23 41.86 -13.49 -34.02
C PHE A 23 41.36 -13.05 -32.64
N CYS A 24 40.26 -13.66 -32.21
CA CYS A 24 39.74 -13.53 -30.85
C CYS A 24 39.20 -14.86 -30.34
N TRP A 25 39.44 -15.13 -29.07
CA TRP A 25 38.90 -16.30 -28.39
C TRP A 25 37.53 -15.99 -27.83
N ARG A 26 36.66 -16.99 -27.84
CA ARG A 26 35.50 -17.01 -26.95
C ARG A 26 36.01 -17.01 -25.50
N PRO A 27 35.36 -16.31 -24.55
CA PRO A 27 35.88 -16.22 -23.18
C PRO A 27 36.01 -17.55 -22.44
N ASP A 28 35.19 -18.55 -22.77
CA ASP A 28 35.32 -19.94 -22.26
C ASP A 28 36.41 -20.77 -22.98
N SER A 29 37.13 -20.16 -23.93
CA SER A 29 38.14 -20.78 -24.78
C SER A 29 37.66 -21.99 -25.60
N SER A 30 36.35 -22.16 -25.79
CA SER A 30 35.77 -23.27 -26.56
C SER A 30 35.84 -23.06 -28.07
N SER A 31 35.94 -21.81 -28.54
CA SER A 31 35.97 -21.46 -29.96
C SER A 31 36.91 -20.27 -30.24
N LEU A 32 37.46 -20.24 -31.45
CA LEU A 32 38.38 -19.22 -31.94
C LEU A 32 37.80 -18.60 -33.22
N ALA A 33 37.69 -17.27 -33.28
CA ALA A 33 37.35 -16.56 -34.51
C ALA A 33 38.63 -16.00 -35.14
N VAL A 34 38.83 -16.24 -36.43
CA VAL A 34 39.99 -15.77 -37.20
C VAL A 34 39.50 -14.94 -38.39
N SER A 35 39.99 -13.72 -38.50
CA SER A 35 39.73 -12.78 -39.60
C SER A 35 40.91 -12.79 -40.56
N THR A 36 40.65 -13.15 -41.82
CA THR A 36 41.66 -13.32 -42.88
C THR A 36 41.17 -12.70 -44.19
N MET A 37 42.09 -12.22 -45.02
CA MET A 37 41.79 -11.84 -46.39
C MET A 37 41.91 -13.05 -47.30
N ASP A 38 40.83 -13.41 -47.98
CA ASP A 38 40.86 -14.42 -49.03
C ASP A 38 41.24 -13.75 -50.35
N VAL A 39 42.35 -14.20 -50.92
CA VAL A 39 42.72 -13.93 -52.31
C VAL A 39 42.03 -14.99 -53.15
N PRO A 40 41.12 -14.63 -54.06
CA PRO A 40 40.47 -15.62 -54.91
C PRO A 40 41.50 -16.28 -55.83
N GLU A 41 41.45 -17.61 -55.94
CA GLU A 41 42.27 -18.35 -56.89
C GLU A 41 41.99 -17.88 -58.32
N ASP A 42 43.04 -17.63 -59.10
CA ASP A 42 42.96 -17.29 -60.52
C ASP A 42 42.23 -18.43 -61.25
N ARG A 43 40.94 -18.22 -61.54
CA ARG A 43 40.23 -19.07 -62.50
C ARG A 43 40.71 -18.69 -63.89
N SER A 44 41.25 -19.66 -64.61
CA SER A 44 41.77 -19.60 -65.98
C SER A 44 40.69 -19.33 -67.04
N ASP A 45 39.77 -18.40 -66.80
CA ASP A 45 38.67 -18.06 -67.68
C ASP A 45 38.60 -16.52 -67.82
N ASP A 46 39.29 -16.01 -68.84
CA ASP A 46 39.49 -14.57 -69.17
C ASP A 46 38.18 -13.80 -69.43
N SER A 47 37.01 -14.45 -69.32
CA SER A 47 35.71 -13.89 -69.65
C SER A 47 34.92 -13.30 -68.47
N LYS A 48 35.43 -13.41 -67.23
CA LYS A 48 34.81 -12.81 -66.03
C LYS A 48 35.79 -11.93 -65.25
N PRO A 49 35.34 -10.79 -64.68
CA PRO A 49 36.20 -9.97 -63.83
C PRO A 49 36.69 -10.81 -62.65
N SER A 50 37.99 -10.73 -62.35
CA SER A 50 38.60 -11.41 -61.19
C SER A 50 37.82 -11.06 -59.92
N PRO A 51 37.51 -12.03 -59.04
CA PRO A 51 36.80 -11.72 -57.81
C PRO A 51 37.68 -10.77 -56.99
N LYS A 52 37.07 -9.75 -56.36
CA LYS A 52 37.83 -8.86 -55.49
C LYS A 52 38.23 -9.62 -54.22
N PRO A 53 39.40 -9.32 -53.63
CA PRO A 53 39.79 -9.94 -52.36
C PRO A 53 38.77 -9.57 -51.28
N LEU A 54 38.34 -10.58 -50.50
CA LEU A 54 37.25 -10.48 -49.54
C LEU A 54 37.73 -10.90 -48.16
N ARG A 55 37.49 -10.07 -47.15
CA ARG A 55 37.79 -10.42 -45.76
C ARG A 55 36.70 -11.33 -45.22
N ARG A 56 37.09 -12.48 -44.67
CA ARG A 56 36.19 -13.48 -44.06
C ARG A 56 36.55 -13.71 -42.60
N ILE A 57 35.54 -14.00 -41.81
CA ILE A 57 35.69 -14.49 -40.44
C ILE A 57 35.33 -15.97 -40.42
N ARG A 58 36.24 -16.76 -39.84
CA ARG A 58 36.14 -18.21 -39.68
C ARG A 58 36.14 -18.55 -38.21
N THR A 59 35.15 -19.33 -37.78
CA THR A 59 35.07 -19.83 -36.41
C THR A 59 35.52 -21.28 -36.38
N TYR A 60 36.41 -21.58 -35.44
CA TYR A 60 36.97 -22.91 -35.21
C TYR A 60 36.56 -23.39 -33.83
N ASN A 61 35.94 -24.56 -33.75
CA ASN A 61 35.72 -25.22 -32.48
C ASN A 61 37.02 -25.86 -31.98
N ARG A 62 37.36 -25.65 -30.70
CA ARG A 62 38.62 -26.17 -30.13
C ARG A 62 38.70 -27.69 -30.11
N THR A 63 37.59 -28.40 -29.95
CA THR A 63 37.58 -29.87 -29.80
C THR A 63 37.25 -30.57 -31.10
N THR A 64 36.26 -30.09 -31.86
CA THR A 64 35.83 -30.75 -33.11
C THR A 64 36.65 -30.29 -34.32
N LEU A 65 37.36 -29.15 -34.22
CA LEU A 65 38.04 -28.47 -35.33
C LEU A 65 37.10 -28.12 -36.50
N ASP A 66 35.78 -28.14 -36.26
CA ASP A 66 34.80 -27.76 -37.26
C ASP A 66 35.00 -26.30 -37.66
N LEU A 67 35.02 -26.08 -38.96
CA LEU A 67 35.12 -24.76 -39.57
C LEU A 67 33.74 -24.30 -40.02
N LEU A 68 33.30 -23.15 -39.48
CA LEU A 68 32.10 -22.46 -39.94
C LEU A 68 32.50 -21.08 -40.49
N SER A 69 32.00 -20.74 -41.67
CA SER A 69 32.28 -19.46 -42.33
C SER A 69 31.11 -19.05 -43.23
N VAL A 70 30.82 -17.76 -43.23
CA VAL A 70 29.81 -17.14 -44.09
C VAL A 70 30.37 -15.84 -44.64
N ASP A 71 30.00 -15.53 -45.88
CA ASP A 71 30.47 -14.38 -46.60
C ASP A 71 29.71 -13.11 -46.17
N VAL A 72 30.39 -12.28 -45.38
CA VAL A 72 29.92 -10.94 -45.03
C VAL A 72 30.72 -9.93 -45.84
N ALA A 73 30.06 -9.22 -46.75
CA ALA A 73 30.72 -8.23 -47.59
C ALA A 73 31.25 -7.05 -46.76
N ASN A 74 32.33 -6.41 -47.24
CA ASN A 74 32.85 -5.13 -46.72
C ASN A 74 33.29 -5.12 -45.24
N LEU A 75 33.79 -6.25 -44.74
CA LEU A 75 34.48 -6.29 -43.44
C LEU A 75 35.81 -5.53 -43.49
N LEU A 76 36.06 -4.70 -42.48
CA LEU A 76 37.29 -3.92 -42.34
C LEU A 76 38.38 -4.73 -41.60
N PRO A 77 39.68 -4.39 -41.77
CA PRO A 77 40.80 -5.11 -41.16
C PRO A 77 40.96 -4.86 -39.65
N VAL A 78 39.86 -4.67 -38.92
CA VAL A 78 39.86 -4.46 -37.46
C VAL A 78 39.78 -5.81 -36.74
N LYS A 79 40.50 -5.96 -35.64
CA LYS A 79 40.47 -7.17 -34.80
C LYS A 79 39.01 -7.45 -34.35
N PRO A 80 38.46 -8.65 -34.61
CA PRO A 80 37.12 -8.99 -34.14
C PRO A 80 37.10 -9.12 -32.62
N THR A 81 35.93 -8.96 -32.01
CA THR A 81 35.72 -9.15 -30.58
C THR A 81 34.64 -10.20 -30.35
N TRP A 82 34.80 -11.06 -29.35
CA TRP A 82 33.82 -12.10 -29.03
C TRP A 82 33.01 -11.65 -27.82
N ALA A 83 31.69 -11.70 -27.91
CA ALA A 83 30.81 -11.36 -26.79
C ALA A 83 30.94 -12.38 -25.64
N PRO A 84 30.92 -11.96 -24.37
CA PRO A 84 31.13 -12.85 -23.23
C PRO A 84 29.91 -13.71 -22.89
N ALA A 85 30.01 -14.53 -21.83
CA ALA A 85 29.08 -15.62 -21.50
C ALA A 85 27.58 -15.25 -21.59
N GLY A 86 27.19 -14.05 -21.14
CA GLY A 86 25.80 -13.56 -21.19
C GLY A 86 25.24 -13.28 -22.59
N CYS A 87 26.11 -13.19 -23.61
CA CYS A 87 25.78 -12.98 -25.02
C CYS A 87 26.73 -13.74 -25.96
N SER A 88 27.22 -14.90 -25.53
CA SER A 88 28.36 -15.59 -26.15
C SER A 88 28.14 -16.14 -27.57
N HIS A 89 26.94 -15.91 -28.11
CA HIS A 89 26.54 -16.23 -29.47
C HIS A 89 26.96 -15.17 -30.49
N TYR A 90 27.72 -14.12 -30.13
CA TYR A 90 28.08 -13.06 -31.08
C TYR A 90 29.59 -12.83 -31.22
N VAL A 91 30.04 -12.76 -32.46
CA VAL A 91 31.33 -12.22 -32.87
C VAL A 91 31.08 -10.84 -33.50
N GLY A 92 31.60 -9.79 -32.88
CA GLY A 92 31.55 -8.42 -33.37
C GLY A 92 32.67 -8.15 -34.36
N ALA A 93 32.33 -7.64 -35.53
CA ALA A 93 33.29 -7.25 -36.57
C ALA A 93 32.89 -5.92 -37.21
N VAL A 94 33.85 -5.09 -37.57
CA VAL A 94 33.57 -3.78 -38.17
C VAL A 94 33.27 -3.94 -39.66
N GLN A 95 32.14 -3.40 -40.10
CA GLN A 95 31.67 -3.42 -41.48
C GLN A 95 31.46 -1.98 -41.98
N SER A 96 31.81 -1.72 -43.23
CA SER A 96 31.38 -0.50 -43.94
C SER A 96 30.15 -0.79 -44.80
N THR A 97 29.11 0.03 -44.67
CA THR A 97 27.87 -0.11 -45.45
C THR A 97 27.98 0.41 -46.89
N SER A 98 29.13 0.94 -47.31
CA SER A 98 29.31 1.46 -48.66
C SER A 98 29.31 0.35 -49.71
N ALA A 99 28.32 0.38 -50.60
CA ALA A 99 28.40 -0.27 -51.89
C ALA A 99 28.83 0.78 -52.93
N ARG A 100 30.01 0.60 -53.53
CA ARG A 100 30.53 1.41 -54.65
C ARG A 100 30.64 2.94 -54.36
N GLY A 101 31.79 3.36 -53.83
CA GLY A 101 32.31 4.72 -54.04
C GLY A 101 31.59 5.89 -53.35
N ARG A 102 30.58 5.65 -52.51
CA ARG A 102 30.02 6.67 -51.58
C ARG A 102 30.63 6.47 -50.18
N GLN A 103 30.81 7.53 -49.40
CA GLN A 103 31.16 7.39 -47.98
C GLN A 103 30.01 6.64 -47.26
N GLY A 104 30.27 5.41 -46.80
CA GLY A 104 29.30 4.58 -46.09
C GLY A 104 29.41 4.77 -44.58
N THR A 105 28.33 4.49 -43.86
CA THR A 105 28.35 4.45 -42.39
C THR A 105 29.16 3.27 -41.89
N LEU A 106 29.88 3.46 -40.78
CA LEU A 106 30.58 2.37 -40.08
C LEU A 106 29.63 1.73 -39.07
N GLN A 107 29.69 0.40 -38.97
CA GLN A 107 28.90 -0.35 -38.00
C GLN A 107 29.67 -1.57 -37.49
N VAL A 108 29.40 -1.97 -36.25
CA VAL A 108 29.85 -3.26 -35.73
C VAL A 108 28.74 -4.27 -36.02
N THR A 109 29.01 -5.21 -36.93
CA THR A 109 28.10 -6.31 -37.28
C THR A 109 28.36 -7.50 -36.37
N PHE A 110 27.29 -8.08 -35.84
CA PHE A 110 27.33 -9.25 -34.97
C PHE A 110 27.00 -10.51 -35.78
N LEU A 111 27.91 -11.48 -35.73
CA LEU A 111 27.82 -12.78 -36.40
C LEU A 111 27.65 -13.87 -35.36
N GLU A 112 26.79 -14.84 -35.64
CA GLU A 112 26.70 -16.07 -34.86
C GLU A 112 27.90 -17.00 -35.13
N PRO A 113 28.20 -17.97 -34.24
CA PRO A 113 29.29 -18.91 -34.47
C PRO A 113 29.10 -19.76 -35.72
N ASN A 114 27.86 -19.92 -36.21
CA ASN A 114 27.52 -20.55 -37.48
C ASN A 114 27.78 -19.63 -38.71
N GLY A 115 28.26 -18.41 -38.48
CA GLY A 115 28.55 -17.39 -39.49
C GLY A 115 27.35 -16.54 -39.90
N LEU A 116 26.12 -16.84 -39.44
CA LEU A 116 24.94 -16.06 -39.79
C LEU A 116 24.99 -14.67 -39.18
N ARG A 117 24.58 -13.67 -39.96
CA ARG A 117 24.43 -12.30 -39.46
C ARG A 117 23.19 -12.21 -38.58
N HIS A 118 23.35 -11.64 -37.38
CA HIS A 118 22.23 -11.44 -36.45
C HIS A 118 21.80 -9.97 -36.38
N ARG A 119 22.68 -9.04 -35.98
CA ARG A 119 22.38 -7.60 -35.77
C ARG A 119 23.58 -6.69 -35.99
N GLU A 120 23.40 -5.39 -35.81
CA GLU A 120 24.49 -4.40 -35.87
C GLU A 120 24.38 -3.32 -34.76
N CYS A 121 25.52 -2.72 -34.42
CA CYS A 121 25.64 -1.48 -33.66
C CYS A 121 26.15 -0.40 -34.63
N LYS A 122 25.35 0.65 -34.87
CA LYS A 122 25.73 1.76 -35.74
C LYS A 122 26.72 2.67 -35.00
N ILE A 123 27.85 2.97 -35.63
CA ILE A 123 28.87 3.84 -35.03
C ILE A 123 28.54 5.29 -35.39
N HIS A 124 28.52 6.17 -34.39
CA HIS A 124 28.26 7.59 -34.56
C HIS A 124 29.51 8.29 -35.11
N ASN A 125 29.53 8.49 -36.43
CA ASN A 125 30.62 9.17 -37.14
C ASN A 125 30.28 10.64 -37.37
N SER A 126 31.28 11.52 -37.36
CA SER A 126 31.08 12.96 -37.61
C SER A 126 30.64 13.27 -39.06
N GLY A 127 30.82 12.33 -40.00
CA GLY A 127 30.51 12.51 -41.43
C GLY A 127 29.08 12.20 -41.89
N ALA A 128 28.16 11.79 -41.03
CA ALA A 128 26.81 11.38 -41.46
C ALA A 128 25.84 12.54 -41.74
N ALA A 129 26.21 13.79 -41.41
CA ALA A 129 25.36 14.97 -41.56
C ALA A 129 25.74 15.81 -42.80
N GLY A 130 25.31 15.36 -43.99
CA GLY A 130 24.89 16.17 -45.15
C GLY A 130 25.71 17.37 -45.66
N THR A 131 26.94 17.61 -45.18
CA THR A 131 27.71 18.82 -45.53
C THR A 131 28.83 18.48 -46.51
N THR A 132 28.74 19.10 -47.67
CA THR A 132 29.50 18.84 -48.91
C THR A 132 30.93 19.39 -48.91
N LYS A 133 31.63 19.43 -47.78
CA LYS A 133 33.03 19.86 -47.74
C LYS A 133 33.90 18.85 -46.98
N SER A 134 34.86 18.28 -47.71
CA SER A 134 36.03 17.48 -47.27
C SER A 134 36.01 17.02 -45.81
N VAL A 135 35.19 16.02 -45.50
CA VAL A 135 35.22 15.37 -44.18
C VAL A 135 36.43 14.43 -44.14
N GLU A 136 37.34 14.68 -43.21
CA GLU A 136 38.52 13.85 -42.95
C GLU A 136 38.11 12.40 -42.64
N LYS A 137 38.94 11.46 -43.07
CA LYS A 137 38.62 10.02 -43.03
C LYS A 137 38.69 9.50 -41.58
N GLU A 138 37.53 9.20 -40.99
CA GLU A 138 37.46 8.49 -39.71
C GLU A 138 37.71 6.99 -39.90
N GLU A 139 38.60 6.40 -39.10
CA GLU A 139 38.95 4.97 -39.15
C GLU A 139 38.80 4.32 -37.78
N VAL A 140 38.07 3.20 -37.70
CA VAL A 140 37.93 2.43 -36.45
C VAL A 140 39.19 1.60 -36.24
N THR A 141 39.81 1.69 -35.06
CA THR A 141 41.05 0.99 -34.74
C THR A 141 40.83 -0.22 -33.86
N VAL A 142 39.98 -0.11 -32.83
CA VAL A 142 39.79 -1.15 -31.81
C VAL A 142 38.31 -1.23 -31.43
N ILE A 143 37.83 -2.46 -31.24
CA ILE A 143 36.53 -2.76 -30.61
C ILE A 143 36.73 -3.76 -29.47
N ALA A 144 36.04 -3.55 -28.35
CA ALA A 144 36.13 -4.43 -27.19
C ALA A 144 34.80 -4.53 -26.44
N PHE A 145 34.42 -5.74 -26.05
CA PHE A 145 33.33 -5.98 -25.10
C PHE A 145 33.84 -5.99 -23.66
N ASN A 146 32.98 -5.59 -22.73
CA ASN A 146 33.19 -5.90 -21.32
C ASN A 146 32.89 -7.37 -20.99
N LEU A 147 33.07 -7.78 -19.73
CA LEU A 147 32.81 -9.17 -19.29
C LEU A 147 31.31 -9.54 -19.24
N GLU A 148 30.41 -8.57 -19.11
CA GLU A 148 28.94 -8.83 -19.07
C GLU A 148 28.31 -8.83 -20.48
N GLY A 149 28.94 -8.18 -21.46
CA GLY A 149 28.47 -8.11 -22.85
C GLY A 149 27.36 -7.08 -23.09
N ASP A 150 27.15 -6.20 -22.12
CA ASP A 150 26.25 -5.05 -22.19
C ASP A 150 26.98 -3.77 -22.60
N LEU A 151 28.32 -3.72 -22.53
CA LEU A 151 29.12 -2.60 -23.00
C LEU A 151 30.03 -2.98 -24.17
N LEU A 152 30.08 -2.08 -25.15
CA LEU A 152 30.96 -2.15 -26.31
C LEU A 152 31.73 -0.83 -26.42
N ALA A 153 33.06 -0.90 -26.31
CA ALA A 153 33.95 0.20 -26.57
C ALA A 153 34.38 0.20 -28.05
N VAL A 154 34.38 1.37 -28.67
CA VAL A 154 34.82 1.60 -30.06
C VAL A 154 35.81 2.77 -30.07
N THR A 155 37.02 2.52 -30.54
CA THR A 155 38.04 3.56 -30.74
C THR A 155 38.06 4.00 -32.20
N ILE A 156 38.00 5.30 -32.42
CA ILE A 156 37.96 5.92 -33.74
C ILE A 156 39.13 6.89 -33.85
N LEU A 157 39.96 6.68 -34.87
CA LEU A 157 40.97 7.63 -35.30
C LEU A 157 40.30 8.73 -36.13
N SER A 158 40.40 9.95 -35.65
CA SER A 158 39.92 11.19 -36.28
C SER A 158 40.90 12.31 -35.90
N PRO A 159 40.85 13.53 -36.49
CA PRO A 159 41.70 14.65 -36.09
C PRO A 159 41.68 14.94 -34.57
N TYR A 160 40.56 14.65 -33.92
CA TYR A 160 40.43 14.58 -32.46
C TYR A 160 40.08 13.12 -32.13
N GLY A 161 41.04 12.26 -31.82
CA GLY A 161 40.76 10.84 -31.59
C GLY A 161 39.63 10.62 -30.59
N LYS A 162 38.80 9.58 -30.79
CA LYS A 162 37.56 9.36 -30.04
C LYS A 162 37.48 7.95 -29.47
N VAL A 163 36.93 7.84 -28.26
CA VAL A 163 36.51 6.57 -27.67
C VAL A 163 35.03 6.65 -27.34
N GLN A 164 34.24 5.76 -27.93
CA GLN A 164 32.80 5.69 -27.73
C GLN A 164 32.44 4.44 -26.93
N LEU A 165 31.61 4.60 -25.91
CA LEU A 165 31.08 3.51 -25.08
C LEU A 165 29.59 3.34 -25.35
N TYR A 166 29.25 2.20 -25.95
CA TYR A 166 27.89 1.81 -26.27
C TYR A 166 27.36 0.86 -25.21
N HIS A 167 26.19 1.16 -24.65
CA HIS A 167 25.48 0.28 -23.72
C HIS A 167 24.28 -0.37 -24.42
N ARG A 168 24.13 -1.68 -24.25
CA ARG A 168 23.05 -2.48 -24.84
C ARG A 168 21.93 -2.68 -23.84
N ASN A 169 20.73 -2.23 -24.18
CA ASN A 169 19.51 -2.54 -23.43
C ASN A 169 18.30 -2.65 -24.38
N ASN A 170 17.38 -3.58 -24.13
CA ASN A 170 16.24 -3.91 -25.00
C ASN A 170 16.64 -4.07 -26.47
N TYR A 171 17.80 -4.72 -26.68
CA TYR A 171 18.43 -4.92 -27.97
C TYR A 171 18.77 -3.65 -28.78
N HIS A 172 18.77 -2.49 -28.14
CA HIS A 172 19.21 -1.22 -28.69
C HIS A 172 20.57 -0.84 -28.11
N TRP A 173 21.43 -0.24 -28.93
CA TRP A 173 22.76 0.22 -28.54
C TRP A 173 22.74 1.73 -28.38
N TYR A 174 22.86 2.19 -27.13
CA TYR A 174 22.89 3.62 -26.79
C TYR A 174 24.33 4.09 -26.68
N LEU A 175 24.67 5.19 -27.34
CA LEU A 175 25.96 5.85 -27.09
C LEU A 175 25.87 6.60 -25.75
N LYS A 176 26.41 6.01 -24.67
CA LYS A 176 26.29 6.57 -23.31
C LYS A 176 27.41 7.51 -22.93
N TYR A 177 28.57 7.37 -23.57
CA TYR A 177 29.75 8.15 -23.25
C TYR A 177 30.63 8.24 -24.48
N GLU A 178 31.09 9.45 -24.81
CA GLU A 178 32.10 9.71 -25.84
C GLU A 178 33.22 10.51 -25.20
N LEU A 179 34.44 10.01 -25.32
CA LEU A 179 35.66 10.70 -24.90
C LEU A 179 36.38 11.19 -26.14
N ARG A 180 36.73 12.48 -26.18
CA ARG A 180 37.52 13.09 -27.27
C ARG A 180 38.88 13.54 -26.77
N TYR A 181 39.95 13.10 -27.42
CA TYR A 181 41.31 13.51 -27.13
C TYR A 181 41.94 14.22 -28.34
N TYR A 182 42.89 15.14 -28.08
CA TYR A 182 43.54 15.93 -29.13
C TYR A 182 44.82 15.24 -29.62
N ASP A 183 44.99 15.17 -30.94
CA ASP A 183 46.24 14.72 -31.57
C ASP A 183 47.09 15.97 -31.88
N GLY A 184 47.80 16.48 -30.86
CA GLY A 184 48.82 17.52 -31.04
C GLY A 184 50.16 16.94 -31.55
N GLU A 185 51.23 17.74 -31.51
CA GLU A 185 52.60 17.39 -32.00
C GLU A 185 53.16 16.05 -31.46
N THR A 186 52.55 15.45 -30.44
CA THR A 186 52.78 14.07 -29.97
C THR A 186 51.57 13.18 -30.27
N SER A 187 51.74 12.20 -31.17
CA SER A 187 50.70 11.30 -31.72
C SER A 187 49.94 10.41 -30.71
N SER A 188 49.09 10.96 -29.84
CA SER A 188 48.53 10.25 -28.67
C SER A 188 47.39 9.34 -29.09
N VAL A 189 47.70 8.29 -29.85
CA VAL A 189 46.72 7.33 -30.35
C VAL A 189 46.48 6.26 -29.28
N VAL A 190 45.21 6.00 -28.97
CA VAL A 190 44.82 4.85 -28.16
C VAL A 190 45.17 3.58 -28.96
N SER A 191 46.16 2.84 -28.49
CA SER A 191 46.67 1.63 -29.16
C SER A 191 45.90 0.38 -28.78
N SER A 192 45.34 0.35 -27.58
CA SER A 192 44.59 -0.79 -27.03
C SER A 192 43.55 -0.31 -26.01
N ILE A 193 42.40 -0.99 -26.01
CA ILE A 193 41.38 -0.88 -24.97
C ILE A 193 41.17 -2.28 -24.39
N LYS A 194 41.20 -2.39 -23.06
CA LYS A 194 40.86 -3.61 -22.33
C LYS A 194 39.95 -3.25 -21.16
N PHE A 195 38.85 -3.99 -21.02
CA PHE A 195 38.07 -3.96 -19.78
C PHE A 195 38.82 -4.71 -18.69
N SER A 196 38.63 -4.31 -17.42
CA SER A 196 39.22 -5.01 -16.29
C SER A 196 38.70 -6.44 -16.20
N ASP A 197 39.57 -7.37 -15.81
CA ASP A 197 39.21 -8.77 -15.59
C ASP A 197 38.49 -8.96 -14.23
N GLU A 198 38.52 -7.94 -13.35
CA GLU A 198 37.87 -7.94 -12.03
C GLU A 198 36.59 -7.10 -11.98
N ASP A 199 36.58 -5.93 -12.64
CA ASP A 199 35.41 -5.03 -12.69
C ASP A 199 34.93 -4.81 -14.14
N PRO A 200 33.76 -5.35 -14.53
CA PRO A 200 33.24 -5.25 -15.90
C PRO A 200 32.96 -3.82 -16.37
N TYR A 201 32.92 -2.83 -15.47
CA TYR A 201 32.63 -1.43 -15.79
C TYR A 201 33.87 -0.53 -15.72
N GLN A 202 35.03 -1.11 -15.43
CA GLN A 202 36.32 -0.41 -15.47
C GLN A 202 36.98 -0.62 -16.83
N VAL A 203 37.31 0.49 -17.51
CA VAL A 203 38.00 0.47 -18.81
C VAL A 203 39.41 1.01 -18.64
N MET A 204 40.39 0.23 -19.08
CA MET A 204 41.77 0.68 -19.21
C MET A 204 42.03 0.99 -20.68
N TYR A 205 42.45 2.23 -20.96
CA TYR A 205 42.92 2.62 -22.28
C TYR A 205 44.42 2.89 -22.21
N MET A 206 45.12 2.35 -23.19
CA MET A 206 46.54 2.54 -23.34
C MET A 206 46.77 3.57 -24.44
N PHE A 207 47.26 4.75 -24.08
CA PHE A 207 47.89 5.63 -25.05
C PHE A 207 49.27 5.06 -25.40
N ARG A 208 49.81 5.45 -26.56
CA ARG A 208 51.15 5.04 -27.01
C ARG A 208 52.30 5.31 -26.00
N TRP A 209 52.08 6.13 -24.97
CA TRP A 209 53.09 6.56 -23.98
C TRP A 209 52.62 6.54 -22.51
N GLU A 210 51.32 6.42 -22.23
CA GLU A 210 50.78 6.43 -20.87
C GLU A 210 49.55 5.52 -20.75
N SER A 211 49.39 4.86 -19.60
CA SER A 211 48.17 4.15 -19.25
C SER A 211 47.25 5.08 -18.48
N SER A 212 45.99 5.20 -18.91
CA SER A 212 44.97 5.93 -18.18
C SER A 212 43.75 5.03 -17.97
N THR A 213 43.14 5.14 -16.81
CA THR A 213 41.99 4.31 -16.42
C THR A 213 40.76 5.20 -16.31
N VAL A 214 39.69 4.83 -17.00
CA VAL A 214 38.38 5.49 -16.89
C VAL A 214 37.42 4.47 -16.34
N TYR A 215 36.77 4.89 -15.27
CA TYR A 215 35.66 4.16 -14.72
C TYR A 215 34.45 4.54 -15.55
N TYR A 216 33.98 3.64 -16.40
CA TYR A 216 32.66 3.81 -16.98
C TYR A 216 31.66 3.56 -15.86
N ARG A 217 31.16 4.64 -15.27
CA ARG A 217 30.06 4.54 -14.33
C ARG A 217 28.80 4.60 -15.17
N ASN A 218 27.94 3.60 -15.03
CA ASN A 218 26.56 3.71 -15.46
C ASN A 218 25.91 4.81 -14.59
N LYS A 219 26.16 6.08 -14.95
CA LYS A 219 25.36 7.20 -14.51
C LYS A 219 24.01 6.96 -15.18
N GLN A 220 23.16 6.17 -14.51
CA GLN A 220 21.74 6.30 -14.76
C GLN A 220 21.48 7.80 -14.66
N SER A 221 21.08 8.39 -15.79
CA SER A 221 20.79 9.81 -15.93
C SER A 221 20.12 10.30 -14.66
N GLY A 222 20.64 11.38 -14.07
CA GLY A 222 20.17 11.90 -12.79
C GLY A 222 18.64 11.88 -12.70
N LYS A 223 18.12 11.41 -11.58
CA LYS A 223 16.68 11.37 -11.29
C LYS A 223 16.14 12.80 -11.28
N SER A 224 15.71 13.31 -12.43
CA SER A 224 15.04 14.60 -12.53
C SER A 224 13.61 14.48 -12.01
N SER A 225 13.23 15.43 -11.16
CA SER A 225 11.91 15.59 -10.52
C SER A 225 11.14 14.28 -10.26
N SER A 226 11.78 13.25 -9.66
CA SER A 226 11.19 11.94 -9.26
C SER A 226 10.41 11.12 -10.33
N VAL A 227 10.14 11.67 -11.51
CA VAL A 227 9.17 11.11 -12.47
C VAL A 227 9.59 11.27 -13.94
N LEU A 228 10.50 12.20 -14.24
CA LEU A 228 11.03 12.36 -15.59
C LEU A 228 12.25 11.45 -15.79
N ALA A 229 12.09 10.40 -16.59
CA ALA A 229 13.19 9.55 -16.98
C ALA A 229 13.92 10.15 -18.19
N MET A 230 15.23 10.32 -18.07
CA MET A 230 16.10 10.83 -19.13
C MET A 230 17.09 9.74 -19.56
N ALA A 231 17.33 9.61 -20.85
CA ALA A 231 18.25 8.62 -21.39
C ALA A 231 19.14 9.26 -22.47
N VAL A 232 20.45 9.27 -22.21
CA VAL A 232 21.46 9.72 -23.18
C VAL A 232 21.60 8.71 -24.32
N ASP A 233 21.61 9.20 -25.56
CA ASP A 233 22.01 8.48 -26.76
C ASP A 233 22.83 9.41 -27.68
N GLY A 234 24.13 9.49 -27.39
CA GLY A 234 25.09 10.33 -28.10
C GLY A 234 24.72 11.80 -27.97
N LYS A 235 24.40 12.43 -29.10
CA LYS A 235 23.96 13.83 -29.17
C LYS A 235 22.47 14.02 -28.88
N THR A 236 21.71 12.94 -28.75
CA THR A 236 20.28 13.00 -28.47
C THR A 236 20.00 12.63 -27.02
N LEU A 237 19.15 13.42 -26.38
CA LEU A 237 18.66 13.16 -25.03
C LEU A 237 17.18 12.79 -25.12
N ASN A 238 16.84 11.58 -24.69
CA ASN A 238 15.50 11.03 -24.78
C ASN A 238 14.78 11.21 -23.43
N PHE A 239 13.52 11.63 -23.46
CA PHE A 239 12.71 11.92 -22.30
C PHE A 239 11.47 11.04 -22.26
N THR A 240 11.15 10.54 -21.07
CA THR A 240 9.92 9.81 -20.79
C THR A 240 9.32 10.28 -19.46
N PRO A 241 8.23 11.05 -19.47
CA PRO A 241 7.49 11.43 -18.26
C PRO A 241 6.69 10.22 -17.75
N LEU A 242 7.19 9.54 -16.71
CA LEU A 242 6.64 8.26 -16.26
C LEU A 242 5.24 8.38 -15.64
N ASP A 243 4.83 9.57 -15.18
CA ASP A 243 3.48 9.82 -14.64
C ASP A 243 2.43 9.90 -15.75
N LYS A 244 2.82 10.39 -16.92
CA LYS A 244 1.92 10.50 -18.07
C LYS A 244 1.87 9.21 -18.86
N ALA A 245 3.04 8.62 -19.12
CA ALA A 245 3.15 7.42 -19.94
C ALA A 245 4.40 6.59 -19.57
N ILE A 246 4.16 5.30 -19.28
CA ILE A 246 5.23 4.32 -19.10
C ILE A 246 5.63 3.80 -20.48
N VAL A 247 6.43 4.58 -21.21
CA VAL A 247 6.94 4.20 -22.52
C VAL A 247 8.12 3.22 -22.34
N PRO A 248 8.04 1.98 -22.87
CA PRO A 248 9.10 1.01 -22.68
C PRO A 248 10.33 1.34 -23.55
N PRO A 249 11.57 1.23 -23.02
CA PRO A 249 12.76 1.40 -23.84
C PRO A 249 12.78 0.37 -25.00
N PRO A 250 13.33 0.68 -26.19
CA PRO A 250 14.04 1.91 -26.54
C PRO A 250 13.18 3.09 -26.96
N MET A 251 11.84 2.95 -26.91
CA MET A 251 10.95 4.06 -27.23
C MET A 251 11.02 5.12 -26.12
N TYR A 252 10.72 6.36 -26.51
CA TYR A 252 10.72 7.53 -25.64
C TYR A 252 9.57 8.46 -26.04
N ALA A 253 9.15 9.35 -25.14
CA ALA A 253 8.05 10.29 -25.41
C ALA A 253 8.50 11.48 -26.26
N SER A 254 9.71 12.00 -26.01
CA SER A 254 10.33 13.06 -26.81
C SER A 254 11.84 12.96 -26.81
N SER A 255 12.52 13.64 -27.73
CA SER A 255 13.97 13.71 -27.79
C SER A 255 14.45 15.11 -28.10
N LEU A 256 15.52 15.55 -27.44
CA LEU A 256 16.23 16.78 -27.75
C LEU A 256 17.57 16.45 -28.40
N ALA A 257 17.81 16.97 -29.61
CA ALA A 257 19.10 16.89 -30.27
C ALA A 257 19.98 18.07 -29.87
N LEU A 258 21.17 17.78 -29.37
CA LEU A 258 22.17 18.75 -28.93
C LEU A 258 23.32 18.83 -29.95
N PRO A 259 24.08 19.95 -29.98
CA PRO A 259 25.15 20.15 -30.96
C PRO A 259 26.38 19.26 -30.73
N ALA A 260 26.54 18.69 -29.52
CA ALA A 260 27.61 17.77 -29.17
C ALA A 260 27.07 16.59 -28.32
N PRO A 261 27.84 15.49 -28.17
CA PRO A 261 27.46 14.37 -27.32
C PRO A 261 27.26 14.78 -25.86
N VAL A 262 26.23 14.22 -25.23
CA VAL A 262 25.95 14.39 -23.80
C VAL A 262 26.82 13.43 -23.01
N VAL A 263 27.58 13.96 -22.06
CA VAL A 263 28.50 13.17 -21.23
C VAL A 263 27.90 12.88 -19.85
N SER A 264 27.11 13.80 -19.31
CA SER A 264 26.48 13.65 -18.00
C SER A 264 25.17 14.45 -17.89
N VAL A 265 24.24 13.96 -17.08
CA VAL A 265 23.00 14.64 -16.69
C VAL A 265 22.90 14.61 -15.17
N SER A 266 22.75 15.78 -14.56
CA SER A 266 22.56 16.01 -13.14
C SER A 266 21.31 16.87 -12.92
N THR A 267 20.83 16.90 -11.68
CA THR A 267 19.62 17.60 -11.25
C THR A 267 19.97 18.52 -10.10
N ARG A 268 19.40 19.73 -10.08
CA ARG A 268 19.65 20.74 -9.04
C ARG A 268 19.43 20.16 -7.63
N PRO A 269 20.39 20.31 -6.68
CA PRO A 269 20.15 20.00 -5.28
C PRO A 269 19.36 21.10 -4.59
N SER A 270 18.61 20.72 -3.56
CA SER A 270 17.70 21.55 -2.77
C SER A 270 18.36 22.63 -1.86
N PHE A 271 19.66 22.92 -1.99
CA PHE A 271 20.40 23.91 -1.17
C PHE A 271 21.03 25.06 -1.97
N TYR A 272 20.70 25.19 -3.25
CA TYR A 272 21.18 26.30 -4.07
C TYR A 272 20.63 27.63 -3.49
N HIS A 273 21.50 28.56 -3.08
CA HIS A 273 21.10 29.97 -3.12
C HIS A 273 21.87 30.64 -4.25
N GLU A 274 21.15 31.47 -4.98
CA GLU A 274 21.72 32.49 -5.84
C GLU A 274 22.46 33.53 -4.98
N LYS A 275 23.78 33.58 -5.16
CA LYS A 275 24.51 34.86 -5.12
C LYS A 275 25.36 34.90 -6.38
N SER A 276 25.01 35.82 -7.27
CA SER A 276 25.85 36.22 -8.40
C SER A 276 27.18 36.73 -7.84
N ILE A 277 28.27 35.98 -8.08
CA ILE A 277 29.62 36.50 -7.86
C ILE A 277 29.96 37.31 -9.10
N GLU A 278 29.87 38.64 -8.99
CA GLU A 278 30.45 39.54 -9.98
C GLU A 278 31.98 39.40 -9.90
N GLY A 279 32.63 38.95 -10.98
CA GLY A 279 34.08 39.17 -11.16
C GLY A 279 34.95 38.07 -11.76
N GLU A 280 34.46 36.87 -12.08
CA GLU A 280 35.32 35.85 -12.73
C GLU A 280 34.77 35.42 -14.09
N SER A 281 35.51 35.77 -15.15
CA SER A 281 35.23 35.40 -16.54
C SER A 281 35.57 33.92 -16.78
N GLN A 282 34.61 33.02 -16.57
CA GLN A 282 34.70 31.63 -17.05
C GLN A 282 34.06 31.50 -18.44
N ASN A 283 34.75 30.78 -19.33
CA ASN A 283 34.36 30.56 -20.73
C ASN A 283 33.24 29.51 -20.85
N GLU A 284 32.04 29.81 -20.36
CA GLU A 284 30.89 28.90 -20.39
C GLU A 284 29.92 29.25 -21.52
N VAL A 285 29.45 28.24 -22.24
CA VAL A 285 28.37 28.37 -23.22
C VAL A 285 27.12 27.81 -22.57
N GLU A 286 26.12 28.65 -22.36
CA GLU A 286 24.85 28.26 -21.77
C GLU A 286 23.84 27.93 -22.85
N PHE A 287 23.19 26.79 -22.72
CA PHE A 287 22.09 26.38 -23.57
C PHE A 287 20.80 26.48 -22.74
N ILE A 288 19.90 27.35 -23.18
CA ILE A 288 18.59 27.51 -22.52
C ILE A 288 17.59 26.66 -23.30
N ALA A 289 17.04 25.64 -22.65
CA ALA A 289 15.92 24.88 -23.18
C ALA A 289 14.66 25.14 -22.35
N SER A 290 13.55 25.42 -23.02
CA SER A 290 12.26 25.63 -22.38
C SER A 290 11.22 24.68 -22.95
N MET A 291 10.24 24.36 -22.13
CA MET A 291 9.12 23.52 -22.51
C MET A 291 8.24 24.30 -23.49
N SER A 292 8.06 23.77 -24.70
CA SER A 292 7.29 24.44 -25.74
C SER A 292 5.81 23.98 -25.73
N ASP A 293 4.86 24.90 -25.97
CA ASP A 293 3.41 24.61 -26.08
C ASP A 293 3.02 23.82 -27.35
N GLY A 294 3.98 23.15 -28.01
CA GLY A 294 3.74 22.38 -29.23
C GLY A 294 2.80 21.20 -29.01
N ASN A 295 2.09 20.77 -30.07
CA ASN A 295 1.20 19.60 -30.04
C ASN A 295 1.94 18.35 -29.54
N PRO A 296 1.68 17.90 -28.30
CA PRO A 296 2.49 16.85 -27.73
C PRO A 296 1.97 15.47 -28.16
N LEU A 297 2.89 14.55 -28.46
CA LEU A 297 2.57 13.14 -28.69
C LEU A 297 1.99 12.48 -27.43
N THR A 298 2.37 12.99 -26.26
CA THR A 298 1.87 12.55 -24.95
C THR A 298 0.99 13.65 -24.35
N PRO A 299 -0.31 13.41 -24.09
CA PRO A 299 -1.21 14.41 -23.53
C PRO A 299 -0.67 15.00 -22.22
N GLY A 300 -0.58 16.33 -22.15
CA GLY A 300 -0.16 17.04 -20.93
C GLY A 300 1.35 17.06 -20.65
N PHE A 301 2.20 16.71 -21.64
CA PHE A 301 3.65 16.89 -21.56
C PHE A 301 4.16 17.72 -22.75
N SER A 302 4.71 18.91 -22.49
CA SER A 302 5.33 19.76 -23.49
C SER A 302 6.76 19.28 -23.79
N PRO A 303 7.16 19.05 -25.05
CA PRO A 303 8.55 18.67 -25.33
C PRO A 303 9.49 19.86 -25.09
N PRO A 304 10.69 19.61 -24.51
CA PRO A 304 11.71 20.65 -24.37
C PRO A 304 12.22 21.07 -25.75
N LEU A 305 12.30 22.38 -25.97
CA LEU A 305 12.86 23.01 -27.15
C LEU A 305 14.10 23.81 -26.75
N LEU A 306 15.21 23.62 -27.49
CA LEU A 306 16.38 24.47 -27.34
C LEU A 306 16.05 25.88 -27.86
N LEU A 307 15.99 26.87 -26.95
CA LEU A 307 15.61 28.24 -27.28
C LEU A 307 16.80 29.06 -27.79
N ALA A 308 17.96 28.94 -27.14
CA ALA A 308 19.14 29.73 -27.47
C ALA A 308 20.44 29.04 -27.04
N VAL A 309 21.51 29.38 -27.76
CA VAL A 309 22.90 29.10 -27.39
C VAL A 309 23.51 30.45 -27.02
N VAL A 310 23.80 30.66 -25.75
CA VAL A 310 24.39 31.89 -25.24
C VAL A 310 25.88 31.65 -25.05
N ASP A 311 26.69 32.29 -25.88
CA ASP A 311 28.13 32.38 -25.66
C ASP A 311 28.39 33.58 -24.74
N SER A 312 28.85 33.33 -23.51
CA SER A 312 29.24 34.37 -22.55
C SER A 312 30.28 35.34 -23.12
N ARG A 313 31.09 34.90 -24.09
CA ARG A 313 32.07 35.75 -24.79
C ARG A 313 31.44 36.80 -25.70
N ALA A 314 30.21 36.58 -26.19
CA ALA A 314 29.52 37.48 -27.11
C ALA A 314 28.80 38.64 -26.41
N LEU A 315 28.59 38.55 -25.09
CA LEU A 315 27.88 39.57 -24.30
C LEU A 315 28.76 40.77 -23.92
N GLU A 316 30.09 40.66 -24.04
CA GLU A 316 31.03 41.77 -23.75
C GLU A 316 31.30 42.68 -24.97
N GLY A 317 30.75 42.37 -26.14
CA GLY A 317 30.98 43.13 -27.38
C GLY A 317 29.75 43.87 -27.87
N ASN A 318 29.65 45.17 -27.61
CA ASN A 318 28.76 46.07 -28.36
C ASN A 318 29.19 46.13 -29.84
N GLN A 319 28.65 45.27 -30.71
CA GLN A 319 28.55 45.53 -32.15
C GLN A 319 27.24 44.98 -32.73
N GLU A 320 26.64 45.81 -33.60
CA GLU A 320 25.37 45.60 -34.28
C GLU A 320 25.32 44.33 -35.14
N CYS A 321 24.09 43.83 -35.30
CA CYS A 321 23.68 42.67 -36.09
C CYS A 321 24.47 42.47 -37.40
N GLY A 322 25.09 41.29 -37.52
CA GLY A 322 25.50 40.65 -38.76
C GLY A 322 25.33 39.13 -38.63
N GLU A 323 25.00 38.46 -39.74
CA GLU A 323 24.70 37.02 -39.83
C GLU A 323 25.64 36.10 -39.01
N PRO A 324 25.16 34.94 -38.51
CA PRO A 324 25.94 34.05 -37.66
C PRO A 324 27.08 33.39 -38.45
N SER A 325 28.21 34.09 -38.55
CA SER A 325 29.43 33.56 -39.15
C SER A 325 30.06 32.54 -38.22
N ALA A 326 29.91 31.27 -38.59
CA ALA A 326 30.71 30.09 -38.22
C ALA A 326 31.35 30.11 -36.82
N LEU A 327 30.66 29.48 -35.85
CA LEU A 327 31.20 29.06 -34.55
C LEU A 327 32.50 28.25 -34.73
N GLY A 328 33.63 28.92 -34.59
CA GLY A 328 34.99 28.38 -34.69
C GLY A 328 35.64 28.11 -33.33
N SER A 329 34.87 27.77 -32.30
CA SER A 329 35.37 27.20 -31.04
C SER A 329 34.70 25.84 -30.83
N ILE A 330 35.47 24.77 -30.95
CA ILE A 330 34.97 23.40 -31.13
C ILE A 330 34.39 22.89 -29.80
N LEU A 331 33.08 23.02 -29.63
CA LEU A 331 32.32 22.50 -28.49
C LEU A 331 32.50 20.97 -28.41
N ARG A 332 33.15 20.48 -27.35
CA ARG A 332 33.53 19.06 -27.24
C ARG A 332 32.46 18.21 -26.56
N ASP A 333 32.04 18.61 -25.36
CA ASP A 333 31.19 17.83 -24.45
C ASP A 333 30.11 18.70 -23.80
N ILE A 334 28.94 18.11 -23.50
CA ILE A 334 27.82 18.79 -22.84
C ILE A 334 27.45 18.08 -21.53
N THR A 335 27.26 18.88 -20.48
CA THR A 335 26.81 18.44 -19.16
C THR A 335 25.52 19.17 -18.79
N ILE A 336 24.46 18.42 -18.55
CA ILE A 336 23.16 19.00 -18.19
C ILE A 336 23.09 19.08 -16.67
N ILE A 337 22.85 20.26 -16.11
CA ILE A 337 22.85 20.51 -14.65
C ILE A 337 21.43 20.64 -14.11
N ASP A 338 20.46 20.89 -14.98
CA ASP A 338 19.11 21.23 -14.55
C ASP A 338 18.03 20.71 -15.51
N SER A 339 17.01 20.10 -14.92
CA SER A 339 15.69 19.90 -15.52
C SER A 339 14.66 19.97 -14.41
N ASP A 340 14.10 21.17 -14.24
CA ASP A 340 12.87 21.40 -13.47
C ASP A 340 11.66 21.19 -14.41
N ASP A 341 10.46 21.03 -13.85
CA ASP A 341 9.23 20.78 -14.64
C ASP A 341 8.94 21.88 -15.68
N ASN A 342 9.52 23.08 -15.52
CA ASN A 342 9.27 24.27 -16.35
C ASN A 342 10.47 24.71 -17.20
N SER A 343 11.70 24.27 -16.91
CA SER A 343 12.91 24.74 -17.60
C SER A 343 14.08 23.75 -17.50
N LEU A 344 14.88 23.65 -18.56
CA LEU A 344 16.11 22.87 -18.62
C LEU A 344 17.31 23.83 -18.79
N THR A 345 18.22 23.85 -17.82
CA THR A 345 19.48 24.58 -17.94
C THR A 345 20.59 23.59 -18.31
N VAL A 346 21.17 23.79 -19.49
CA VAL A 346 22.20 22.92 -20.07
C VAL A 346 23.51 23.70 -20.12
N VAL A 347 24.57 23.19 -19.50
CA VAL A 347 25.88 23.86 -19.45
C VAL A 347 26.85 23.14 -20.40
N ALA A 348 27.42 23.87 -21.35
CA ALA A 348 28.49 23.35 -22.20
C ALA A 348 29.85 23.78 -21.68
N VAL A 349 30.74 22.80 -21.52
CA VAL A 349 32.14 23.08 -21.24
C VAL A 349 32.88 23.18 -22.57
N THR A 350 33.41 24.36 -22.89
CA THR A 350 34.32 24.56 -24.03
C THR A 350 35.76 24.68 -23.51
N SER A 351 36.72 24.01 -24.15
CA SER A 351 38.12 24.15 -23.80
C SER A 351 38.74 25.35 -24.54
N PRO A 352 39.54 26.19 -23.86
CA PRO A 352 40.55 27.03 -24.51
C PRO A 352 41.82 26.19 -24.80
N GLU A 353 42.62 26.68 -25.76
CA GLU A 353 43.76 26.01 -26.38
C GLU A 353 44.77 25.38 -25.40
N ALA A 354 45.30 24.23 -25.80
CA ALA A 354 46.28 23.46 -25.05
C ALA A 354 47.57 24.26 -24.78
N ALA A 355 47.83 24.58 -23.51
CA ALA A 355 49.17 24.96 -23.06
C ALA A 355 49.50 24.38 -21.67
N SER A 356 50.50 23.49 -21.69
CA SER A 356 51.36 23.04 -20.60
C SER A 356 50.76 22.30 -19.39
N GLY A 357 50.94 20.98 -19.41
CA GLY A 357 51.63 20.28 -18.31
C GLY A 357 51.01 20.37 -16.92
N LYS A 358 49.82 19.81 -16.76
CA LYS A 358 49.23 19.15 -15.58
C LYS A 358 47.76 18.98 -15.90
N HIS A 359 47.30 17.76 -16.17
CA HIS A 359 45.86 17.48 -16.16
C HIS A 359 45.36 17.54 -14.71
N SER A 360 45.13 18.74 -14.19
CA SER A 360 44.24 18.94 -13.05
C SER A 360 42.82 18.91 -13.59
N PHE A 361 42.07 17.88 -13.17
CA PHE A 361 40.64 17.77 -13.36
C PHE A 361 39.96 19.08 -12.95
N VAL A 362 39.27 19.71 -13.88
CA VAL A 362 38.28 20.76 -13.59
C VAL A 362 36.95 20.14 -13.93
N ASP A 363 36.16 19.81 -12.92
CA ASP A 363 34.75 19.48 -13.06
C ASP A 363 33.97 20.32 -12.06
N ASN A 364 33.35 21.39 -12.57
CA ASN A 364 32.12 21.93 -11.98
C ASN A 364 31.02 20.90 -12.28
N LEU A 365 30.68 20.07 -11.29
CA LEU A 365 29.47 19.26 -11.32
C LEU A 365 28.86 19.24 -9.93
N ILE A 366 27.69 19.85 -9.80
CA ILE A 366 26.88 19.72 -8.60
C ILE A 366 26.24 18.32 -8.63
N GLU A 367 26.86 17.43 -7.88
CA GLU A 367 26.29 16.24 -7.27
C GLU A 367 27.10 16.07 -5.97
N LEU A 368 26.46 15.84 -4.82
CA LEU A 368 27.16 15.47 -3.57
C LEU A 368 27.86 14.11 -3.79
N LYS A 369 29.01 14.11 -4.46
CA LYS A 369 29.66 12.88 -4.94
C LYS A 369 31.16 13.01 -5.08
N VAL A 370 31.84 13.10 -3.95
CA VAL A 370 33.13 12.40 -3.82
C VAL A 370 33.18 11.76 -2.45
N SER A 371 32.97 10.44 -2.41
CA SER A 371 33.54 9.63 -1.33
C SER A 371 35.00 9.39 -1.73
N ILE A 372 35.93 9.97 -0.98
CA ILE A 372 37.36 9.65 -1.12
C ILE A 372 37.54 8.18 -0.73
N ASN A 373 38.59 7.49 -1.18
CA ASN A 373 38.85 6.06 -0.85
C ASN A 373 38.81 5.73 0.66
N ASN A 374 38.88 6.74 1.54
CA ASN A 374 38.78 6.62 2.99
C ASN A 374 37.36 6.88 3.55
N GLY A 375 36.33 7.09 2.72
CA GLY A 375 34.95 7.31 3.15
C GLY A 375 34.52 8.76 3.36
N SER A 376 35.45 9.73 3.32
CA SER A 376 35.15 11.16 3.50
C SER A 376 34.36 11.76 2.35
N LEU A 377 33.37 12.58 2.70
CA LEU A 377 32.51 13.28 1.77
C LEU A 377 33.03 14.70 1.52
N LEU A 378 33.08 15.09 0.26
CA LEU A 378 33.36 16.47 -0.13
C LEU A 378 32.06 17.13 -0.60
N GLU A 379 31.85 18.35 -0.14
CA GLU A 379 30.75 19.23 -0.52
C GLU A 379 31.32 20.42 -1.29
N TYR A 380 30.60 20.83 -2.34
CA TYR A 380 31.00 21.98 -3.11
C TYR A 380 30.39 23.23 -2.47
N SER A 381 31.24 24.11 -1.93
CA SER A 381 30.80 25.36 -1.31
C SER A 381 30.57 26.43 -2.39
N ARG A 382 29.78 27.46 -2.04
CA ARG A 382 29.45 28.54 -2.99
C ARG A 382 30.72 29.29 -3.39
N GLY A 383 31.05 29.23 -4.68
CA GLY A 383 32.18 29.98 -5.25
C GLY A 383 33.33 29.12 -5.78
N GLY A 384 33.12 27.83 -6.05
CA GLY A 384 34.14 27.04 -6.76
C GLY A 384 34.98 26.11 -5.89
N VAL A 385 34.80 26.16 -4.56
CA VAL A 385 35.71 25.54 -3.61
C VAL A 385 35.14 24.21 -3.12
N ILE A 386 35.97 23.17 -3.15
CA ILE A 386 35.63 21.84 -2.61
C ILE A 386 36.00 21.82 -1.13
N GLU A 387 35.01 21.67 -0.26
CA GLU A 387 35.18 21.63 1.19
C GLU A 387 34.80 20.24 1.74
N PRO A 388 35.38 19.81 2.87
CA PRO A 388 34.92 18.61 3.56
C PRO A 388 33.48 18.80 4.04
N SER A 389 32.59 17.86 3.72
CA SER A 389 31.19 17.91 4.16
C SER A 389 31.09 17.66 5.66
N GLU A 390 30.16 18.35 6.32
CA GLU A 390 29.80 18.11 7.73
C GLU A 390 29.03 16.79 7.95
N ALA A 391 28.64 16.10 6.86
CA ALA A 391 27.98 14.81 6.95
C ALA A 391 28.97 13.69 7.34
N GLY A 392 28.51 12.76 8.19
CA GLY A 392 29.32 11.62 8.64
C GLY A 392 29.87 10.77 7.49
N HIS A 393 31.03 10.14 7.73
CA HIS A 393 31.74 9.32 6.75
C HIS A 393 30.96 8.05 6.38
N LEU A 394 31.16 7.57 5.14
CA LEU A 394 30.69 6.25 4.71
C LEU A 394 31.80 5.22 4.94
N LEU A 395 31.46 4.00 5.38
CA LEU A 395 32.47 2.96 5.67
C LEU A 395 33.23 2.44 4.44
N GLU A 396 32.68 2.62 3.24
CA GLU A 396 33.32 2.21 1.98
C GLU A 396 32.90 3.15 0.83
N PRO A 397 33.69 3.23 -0.26
CA PRO A 397 33.39 4.12 -1.37
C PRO A 397 32.07 3.74 -2.06
N CYS A 398 31.10 4.66 -2.00
CA CYS A 398 29.77 4.48 -2.57
C CYS A 398 29.59 5.30 -3.86
N PRO A 399 29.39 4.66 -5.03
CA PRO A 399 29.12 5.39 -6.27
C PRO A 399 27.73 6.02 -6.36
N TRP A 400 26.73 5.49 -5.64
CA TRP A 400 25.39 6.09 -5.56
C TRP A 400 25.18 6.65 -4.16
N ILE A 401 25.00 7.95 -4.06
CA ILE A 401 24.86 8.66 -2.79
C ILE A 401 23.63 9.57 -2.89
N SER A 402 22.86 9.66 -1.80
CA SER A 402 21.79 10.64 -1.62
C SER A 402 21.89 11.27 -0.24
N GLY A 403 21.76 12.59 -0.18
CA GLY A 403 21.74 13.36 1.07
C GLY A 403 20.32 13.64 1.56
N LEU A 404 20.15 13.69 2.87
CA LEU A 404 18.94 14.08 3.59
C LEU A 404 19.30 15.17 4.59
N TYR A 405 18.47 16.20 4.70
CA TYR A 405 18.64 17.29 5.65
C TYR A 405 17.39 17.44 6.50
N ASP A 406 17.57 17.50 7.81
CA ASP A 406 16.49 17.70 8.77
C ASP A 406 16.47 19.15 9.24
N ALA A 407 15.49 19.91 8.74
CA ALA A 407 15.34 21.33 9.05
C ALA A 407 14.74 21.62 10.44
N ASN A 408 14.16 20.61 11.12
CA ASN A 408 13.40 20.83 12.36
C ASN A 408 14.28 20.99 13.61
N ILE A 409 15.56 20.67 13.52
CA ILE A 409 16.53 20.69 14.64
C ILE A 409 16.77 22.12 15.18
N ASP A 410 16.52 23.16 14.38
CA ASP A 410 16.68 24.56 14.81
C ASP A 410 15.54 25.07 15.72
N SER A 411 14.40 24.38 15.77
CA SER A 411 13.22 24.86 16.52
C SER A 411 13.21 24.47 18.01
N THR A 412 13.98 23.46 18.41
CA THR A 412 13.96 22.88 19.76
C THR A 412 15.18 23.22 20.62
N SER A 413 16.16 23.96 20.12
CA SER A 413 17.42 24.24 20.84
C SER A 413 17.42 25.52 21.69
N THR A 414 16.28 26.21 21.85
CA THR A 414 16.15 27.40 22.72
C THR A 414 15.50 27.16 24.09
N SER A 415 15.48 25.92 24.62
CA SER A 415 15.17 25.71 26.04
C SER A 415 16.16 24.79 26.74
N SER A 416 17.22 25.41 27.27
CA SER A 416 17.93 25.08 28.50
C SER A 416 17.79 23.64 29.04
N ARG A 417 18.79 22.79 28.77
CA ARG A 417 19.26 21.75 29.71
C ARG A 417 20.76 21.55 29.52
N LYS A 418 21.56 22.17 30.39
CA LYS A 418 22.93 21.74 30.67
C LYS A 418 22.84 20.45 31.47
N ALA A 419 23.31 19.35 30.92
CA ALA A 419 23.68 18.16 31.69
C ALA A 419 24.86 17.48 30.99
N ASP A 420 25.92 17.29 31.75
CA ASP A 420 27.15 16.61 31.37
C ASP A 420 26.86 15.16 30.97
N ASN A 421 27.21 14.81 29.73
CA ASN A 421 27.68 13.50 29.26
C ASN A 421 28.03 13.64 27.76
N GLU A 422 29.08 12.95 27.31
CA GLU A 422 29.56 12.91 25.92
C GLU A 422 28.50 12.32 24.95
N HIS A 423 27.43 13.05 24.70
CA HIS A 423 26.49 12.76 23.63
C HIS A 423 26.86 13.60 22.42
N VAL A 424 27.41 12.92 21.42
CA VAL A 424 27.63 13.42 20.06
C VAL A 424 26.36 14.15 19.60
N GLU A 425 26.44 15.45 19.31
CA GLU A 425 25.33 16.19 18.72
C GLU A 425 24.92 15.48 17.42
N PRO A 426 23.64 15.09 17.25
CA PRO A 426 23.22 14.37 16.05
C PRO A 426 23.38 15.26 14.81
N SER A 427 24.08 14.75 13.80
CA SER A 427 24.34 15.50 12.57
C SER A 427 23.02 15.87 11.86
N LYS A 428 22.85 17.16 11.53
CA LYS A 428 21.67 17.68 10.79
C LYS A 428 21.51 17.04 9.40
N ARG A 429 22.59 16.45 8.87
CA ARG A 429 22.71 15.84 7.56
C ARG A 429 22.87 14.32 7.72
N LEU A 430 22.03 13.56 7.02
CA LEU A 430 22.13 12.11 6.87
C LEU A 430 22.50 11.79 5.43
N VAL A 431 23.41 10.83 5.22
CA VAL A 431 23.86 10.44 3.88
C VAL A 431 23.67 8.95 3.70
N ILE A 432 22.99 8.59 2.62
CA ILE A 432 22.72 7.20 2.24
C ILE A 432 23.56 6.87 1.01
N GLY A 433 24.34 5.79 1.10
CA GLY A 433 25.27 5.37 0.04
C GLY A 433 25.09 3.91 -0.32
N LEU A 434 25.06 3.58 -1.61
CA LEU A 434 25.15 2.22 -2.12
C LEU A 434 26.53 1.99 -2.73
N ALA A 435 27.24 1.00 -2.20
CA ALA A 435 28.56 0.60 -2.66
C ALA A 435 28.53 -0.31 -3.89
N SER A 436 29.64 -0.38 -4.63
CA SER A 436 29.79 -1.28 -5.79
C SER A 436 29.63 -2.77 -5.44
N ARG A 437 29.81 -3.13 -4.16
CA ARG A 437 29.59 -4.47 -3.62
C ARG A 437 28.15 -4.72 -3.18
N PHE A 438 27.21 -3.87 -3.59
CA PHE A 438 25.78 -3.95 -3.29
C PHE A 438 25.43 -3.77 -1.80
N ARG A 439 26.27 -3.08 -1.03
CA ARG A 439 26.00 -2.76 0.37
C ARG A 439 25.45 -1.35 0.51
N LEU A 440 24.30 -1.23 1.18
CA LEU A 440 23.60 0.03 1.40
C LEU A 440 23.89 0.54 2.82
N TYR A 441 24.36 1.77 2.92
CA TYR A 441 24.77 2.42 4.16
C TYR A 441 23.95 3.69 4.42
N CYS A 442 23.82 4.05 5.69
CA CYS A 442 23.42 5.38 6.16
C CYS A 442 24.47 5.88 7.15
N GLY A 443 25.33 6.81 6.71
CA GLY A 443 26.58 7.13 7.41
C GLY A 443 27.41 5.86 7.62
N GLU A 444 27.72 5.56 8.88
CA GLU A 444 28.48 4.36 9.24
C GLU A 444 27.63 3.09 9.38
N ARG A 445 26.30 3.19 9.31
CA ARG A 445 25.40 2.05 9.56
C ARG A 445 25.10 1.28 8.29
N LEU A 446 25.31 -0.03 8.31
CA LEU A 446 24.92 -0.93 7.22
C LEU A 446 23.41 -1.20 7.30
N LEU A 447 22.66 -0.68 6.34
CA LEU A 447 21.21 -0.91 6.22
C LEU A 447 20.89 -2.26 5.57
N SER A 448 21.65 -2.63 4.53
CA SER A 448 21.44 -3.87 3.79
C SER A 448 22.74 -4.33 3.13
N ASN A 449 23.00 -5.63 3.15
CA ASN A 449 24.23 -6.23 2.61
C ASN A 449 24.16 -6.54 1.10
N ALA A 450 22.95 -6.54 0.51
CA ALA A 450 22.71 -6.99 -0.85
C ALA A 450 21.55 -6.21 -1.48
N SER A 451 21.81 -4.98 -1.93
CA SER A 451 20.87 -4.07 -2.58
C SER A 451 21.31 -3.73 -4.00
N SER A 452 20.41 -3.85 -4.98
CA SER A 452 20.69 -3.52 -6.38
C SER A 452 20.57 -2.02 -6.68
N SER A 453 19.64 -1.35 -6.00
CA SER A 453 19.24 0.03 -6.27
C SER A 453 18.42 0.57 -5.09
N PHE A 454 18.41 1.89 -4.91
CA PHE A 454 17.63 2.56 -3.87
C PHE A 454 17.04 3.89 -4.36
N ASP A 455 16.02 4.35 -3.66
CA ASP A 455 15.41 5.67 -3.84
C ASP A 455 14.84 6.19 -2.52
N ILE A 456 14.79 7.51 -2.39
CA ILE A 456 14.26 8.18 -1.22
C ILE A 456 13.01 8.95 -1.63
N SER A 457 11.88 8.62 -1.02
CA SER A 457 10.65 9.38 -1.17
C SER A 457 10.36 10.14 0.11
N LEU A 458 10.52 11.47 0.05
CA LEU A 458 10.20 12.37 1.16
C LEU A 458 8.69 12.45 1.40
N GLN A 459 7.88 12.49 0.33
CA GLN A 459 6.43 12.60 0.44
C GLN A 459 5.79 11.36 1.08
N HIS A 460 6.34 10.18 0.79
CA HIS A 460 5.89 8.93 1.42
C HIS A 460 6.63 8.61 2.73
N GLY A 461 7.75 9.29 3.02
CA GLY A 461 8.53 9.08 4.24
C GLY A 461 9.33 7.78 4.26
N PHE A 462 9.78 7.27 3.10
CA PHE A 462 10.52 6.00 3.00
C PHE A 462 11.83 6.11 2.21
N LEU A 463 12.84 5.39 2.69
CA LEU A 463 13.93 4.86 1.88
C LEU A 463 13.51 3.49 1.33
N THR A 464 13.42 3.38 0.02
CA THR A 464 13.05 2.15 -0.67
C THR A 464 14.25 1.56 -1.38
N HIS A 465 14.46 0.25 -1.27
CA HIS A 465 15.54 -0.43 -1.98
C HIS A 465 15.12 -1.81 -2.47
N VAL A 466 15.80 -2.31 -3.51
CA VAL A 466 15.58 -3.66 -4.05
C VAL A 466 16.72 -4.56 -3.63
N THR A 467 16.41 -5.70 -3.01
CA THR A 467 17.43 -6.66 -2.59
C THR A 467 17.85 -7.61 -3.71
N LEU A 468 19.06 -8.12 -3.61
CA LEU A 468 19.63 -9.16 -4.47
C LEU A 468 19.62 -10.50 -3.74
N GLY A 469 19.44 -11.60 -4.48
CA GLY A 469 19.49 -12.94 -3.91
C GLY A 469 18.60 -13.94 -4.63
N SER A 470 18.32 -15.06 -3.96
CA SER A 470 17.41 -16.11 -4.45
C SER A 470 15.93 -15.67 -4.41
N ARG A 471 15.59 -14.77 -3.49
CA ARG A 471 14.27 -14.13 -3.37
C ARG A 471 14.44 -12.60 -3.28
N PRO A 472 14.56 -11.91 -4.42
CA PRO A 472 14.73 -10.47 -4.42
C PRO A 472 13.42 -9.80 -4.01
N GLN A 473 13.52 -8.75 -3.22
CA GLN A 473 12.41 -8.05 -2.62
C GLN A 473 12.58 -6.54 -2.74
N LEU A 474 11.48 -5.85 -3.00
CA LEU A 474 11.35 -4.41 -2.78
C LEU A 474 11.03 -4.18 -1.31
N ARG A 475 11.92 -3.48 -0.62
CA ARG A 475 11.87 -3.24 0.83
C ARG A 475 11.76 -1.74 1.14
N PHE A 476 11.14 -1.44 2.27
CA PHE A 476 10.81 -0.07 2.69
C PHE A 476 11.33 0.17 4.10
N ILE A 477 12.11 1.24 4.28
CA ILE A 477 12.64 1.67 5.58
C ILE A 477 12.08 3.06 5.86
N PRO A 478 11.30 3.27 6.93
CA PRO A 478 10.78 4.58 7.28
C PRO A 478 11.92 5.55 7.60
N LEU A 479 11.85 6.78 7.08
CA LEU A 479 12.91 7.78 7.30
C LEU A 479 13.06 8.14 8.79
N ALA A 480 11.97 8.08 9.56
CA ALA A 480 11.98 8.33 11.00
C ALA A 480 12.83 7.31 11.78
N VAL A 481 12.95 6.07 11.29
CA VAL A 481 13.65 4.98 11.99
C VAL A 481 15.12 4.88 11.57
N LEU A 482 15.55 5.55 10.48
CA LEU A 482 16.93 5.50 9.99
C LEU A 482 17.97 5.91 11.06
N ARG A 483 17.58 6.78 12.00
CA ARG A 483 18.46 7.24 13.08
C ARG A 483 18.64 6.22 14.20
N ASP A 484 17.68 5.33 14.39
CA ASP A 484 17.69 4.32 15.45
C ASP A 484 17.84 2.91 14.86
N PHE A 485 18.21 2.82 13.58
CA PHE A 485 18.39 1.55 12.88
C PHE A 485 19.53 0.75 13.51
N ASP A 486 19.22 -0.41 14.07
CA ASP A 486 20.20 -1.31 14.66
C ASP A 486 20.66 -2.37 13.63
N PRO A 487 21.89 -2.28 13.08
CA PRO A 487 22.38 -3.26 12.11
C PRO A 487 22.48 -4.71 12.65
N LEU A 488 22.39 -4.92 13.97
CA LEU A 488 22.55 -6.23 14.61
C LEU A 488 21.25 -7.04 14.75
N MET A 489 20.07 -6.41 14.69
CA MET A 489 18.78 -7.14 14.81
C MET A 489 18.39 -7.95 13.54
N GLY A 490 19.32 -8.11 12.59
CA GLY A 490 19.05 -8.86 11.36
C GLY A 490 18.13 -8.11 10.38
N SER A 491 18.16 -8.52 9.11
CA SER A 491 17.45 -7.83 8.02
C SER A 491 15.94 -8.03 8.04
N ASP A 492 15.45 -8.97 8.84
CA ASP A 492 14.03 -9.34 8.86
C ASP A 492 13.33 -8.77 10.11
N GLU A 493 13.99 -8.66 11.28
CA GLU A 493 13.37 -8.07 12.49
C GLU A 493 13.36 -6.54 12.45
N ASN A 494 14.44 -5.89 11.96
CA ASN A 494 14.46 -4.44 11.74
C ASN A 494 13.46 -3.93 10.69
N MET A 495 12.92 -4.84 9.90
CA MET A 495 12.11 -4.54 8.71
C MET A 495 10.70 -5.11 8.78
N ALA A 496 10.41 -5.92 9.81
CA ALA A 496 9.08 -6.43 10.12
C ALA A 496 8.24 -5.36 10.83
N LEU A 497 7.99 -4.26 10.14
CA LEU A 497 6.91 -3.37 10.49
C LEU A 497 5.62 -4.02 9.98
N ASP A 498 4.76 -4.47 10.89
CA ASP A 498 3.48 -5.10 10.51
C ASP A 498 2.73 -4.18 9.54
N GLY A 499 2.23 -4.75 8.43
CA GLY A 499 1.57 -4.00 7.35
C GLY A 499 2.50 -3.42 6.27
N TYR A 500 3.82 -3.46 6.45
CA TYR A 500 4.85 -2.91 5.55
C TYR A 500 5.73 -4.00 4.93
N GLU A 501 5.17 -5.20 4.78
CA GLU A 501 5.89 -6.38 4.34
C GLU A 501 6.62 -6.16 3.00
N PRO A 502 7.83 -6.73 2.86
CA PRO A 502 8.58 -6.65 1.64
C PRO A 502 7.83 -7.32 0.48
N ARG A 503 7.91 -6.71 -0.71
CA ARG A 503 7.26 -7.21 -1.93
C ARG A 503 8.26 -8.01 -2.75
N ASN A 504 7.98 -9.28 -3.04
CA ASN A 504 8.83 -10.07 -3.96
C ASN A 504 8.86 -9.44 -5.37
N VAL A 505 10.04 -9.38 -5.98
CA VAL A 505 10.27 -8.87 -7.34
C VAL A 505 11.09 -9.86 -8.17
N GLU A 506 11.13 -9.68 -9.50
CA GLU A 506 11.93 -10.52 -10.39
C GLU A 506 13.43 -10.37 -10.10
N ARG A 507 14.19 -11.46 -10.28
CA ARG A 507 15.63 -11.46 -10.04
C ARG A 507 16.35 -10.53 -11.00
N GLY A 508 16.99 -9.50 -10.45
CA GLY A 508 17.72 -8.49 -11.21
C GLY A 508 16.89 -7.24 -11.53
N ALA A 509 15.67 -7.12 -10.99
CA ALA A 509 14.89 -5.90 -11.05
C ALA A 509 15.65 -4.73 -10.39
N ARG A 510 15.45 -3.53 -10.94
CA ARG A 510 16.03 -2.28 -10.44
C ARG A 510 14.97 -1.22 -10.26
N LEU A 511 15.10 -0.44 -9.20
CA LEU A 511 14.24 0.70 -8.89
C LEU A 511 14.60 1.88 -9.79
N VAL A 512 13.63 2.40 -10.54
CA VAL A 512 13.81 3.53 -11.46
C VAL A 512 13.32 4.82 -10.82
N ALA A 513 12.07 4.81 -10.35
CA ALA A 513 11.40 5.99 -9.83
C ALA A 513 10.30 5.61 -8.83
N ILE A 514 10.03 6.50 -7.89
CA ILE A 514 8.86 6.46 -7.00
C ILE A 514 8.06 7.73 -7.27
N PHE A 515 6.78 7.59 -7.57
CA PHE A 515 5.94 8.75 -7.81
C PHE A 515 5.74 9.53 -6.50
N PRO A 516 5.87 10.86 -6.52
CA PRO A 516 5.68 11.69 -5.32
C PRO A 516 4.20 11.71 -4.91
N THR A 517 3.31 12.03 -5.85
CA THR A 517 1.90 12.28 -5.61
C THR A 517 1.03 11.03 -5.55
N THR A 518 1.55 9.88 -5.99
CA THR A 518 0.81 8.61 -5.98
C THR A 518 1.66 7.51 -5.35
N PRO A 519 1.05 6.54 -4.62
CA PRO A 519 1.80 5.49 -3.94
C PRO A 519 2.20 4.36 -4.91
N SER A 520 2.92 4.71 -5.98
CA SER A 520 3.34 3.79 -7.04
C SER A 520 4.83 3.89 -7.30
N VAL A 521 5.41 2.77 -7.75
CA VAL A 521 6.83 2.57 -7.99
C VAL A 521 7.01 2.05 -9.40
N VAL A 522 8.04 2.51 -10.11
CA VAL A 522 8.46 1.98 -11.41
C VAL A 522 9.73 1.16 -11.23
N LEU A 523 9.65 -0.09 -11.65
CA LEU A 523 10.75 -1.04 -11.68
C LEU A 523 11.16 -1.32 -13.13
N GLN A 524 12.46 -1.42 -13.38
CA GLN A 524 12.99 -1.99 -14.61
C GLN A 524 13.36 -3.45 -14.37
N MET A 525 12.73 -4.34 -15.13
CA MET A 525 13.05 -5.77 -15.13
C MET A 525 14.38 -6.03 -15.84
N PRO A 526 15.07 -7.16 -15.60
CA PRO A 526 16.35 -7.48 -16.23
C PRO A 526 16.29 -7.51 -17.76
N ARG A 527 15.11 -7.84 -18.28
CA ARG A 527 14.80 -7.84 -19.71
C ARG A 527 14.65 -6.44 -20.29
N GLY A 528 14.72 -5.41 -19.44
CA GLY A 528 14.65 -3.97 -19.68
C GLY A 528 13.25 -3.38 -19.83
N ASN A 529 12.18 -4.18 -19.66
CA ASN A 529 10.81 -3.71 -19.55
C ASN A 529 10.61 -2.87 -18.28
N LEU A 530 9.73 -1.87 -18.35
CA LEU A 530 9.29 -1.09 -17.19
C LEU A 530 7.95 -1.63 -16.68
N GLU A 531 7.84 -1.80 -15.37
CA GLU A 531 6.61 -2.20 -14.69
C GLU A 531 6.30 -1.21 -13.58
N SER A 532 5.04 -0.79 -13.48
CA SER A 532 4.56 0.00 -12.36
C SER A 532 3.75 -0.86 -11.40
N ILE A 533 4.08 -0.75 -10.12
CA ILE A 533 3.40 -1.45 -9.03
C ILE A 533 3.04 -0.46 -7.93
N SER A 534 2.01 -0.77 -7.14
CA SER A 534 1.60 0.01 -5.96
C SER A 534 1.71 -0.86 -4.69
N PRO A 535 2.90 -0.91 -4.06
CA PRO A 535 3.12 -1.73 -2.87
C PRO A 535 2.27 -1.26 -1.68
N ARG A 536 1.74 -2.19 -0.88
CA ARG A 536 0.94 -1.87 0.32
C ARG A 536 1.67 -0.94 1.29
N ALA A 537 2.99 -1.12 1.42
CA ALA A 537 3.84 -0.28 2.25
C ALA A 537 3.83 1.21 1.85
N LEU A 538 3.55 1.56 0.59
CA LEU A 538 3.35 2.95 0.18
C LEU A 538 1.86 3.33 0.22
N VAL A 539 0.98 2.41 -0.19
CA VAL A 539 -0.46 2.67 -0.29
C VAL A 539 -1.10 2.98 1.07
N LEU A 540 -0.77 2.22 2.12
CA LEU A 540 -1.41 2.37 3.43
C LEU A 540 -1.05 3.70 4.11
N PRO A 541 0.23 4.10 4.26
CA PRO A 541 0.59 5.44 4.76
C PRO A 541 -0.02 6.56 3.95
N PHE A 542 0.00 6.42 2.63
CA PHE A 542 -0.56 7.44 1.76
C PHE A 542 -2.04 7.66 2.06
N ILE A 543 -2.81 6.56 2.17
CA ILE A 543 -4.23 6.63 2.55
C ILE A 543 -4.40 7.24 3.95
N MET A 544 -3.63 6.79 4.95
CA MET A 544 -3.70 7.29 6.33
C MET A 544 -3.41 8.80 6.41
N LEU A 545 -2.38 9.28 5.71
CA LEU A 545 -2.04 10.70 5.64
C LEU A 545 -3.13 11.51 4.92
N LYS A 546 -3.75 10.94 3.88
CA LYS A 546 -4.88 11.57 3.19
C LYS A 546 -6.13 11.68 4.06
N ILE A 547 -6.48 10.62 4.78
CA ILE A 547 -7.58 10.63 5.77
C ILE A 547 -7.30 11.70 6.83
N ARG A 548 -6.08 11.76 7.38
CA ARG A 548 -5.69 12.79 8.35
C ARG A 548 -5.84 14.22 7.81
N SER A 549 -5.50 14.44 6.54
CA SER A 549 -5.67 15.75 5.90
C SER A 549 -7.12 16.09 5.52
N GLY A 550 -8.07 15.19 5.78
CA GLY A 550 -9.48 15.33 5.38
C GLY A 550 -9.73 15.09 3.89
N ASP A 551 -8.78 14.54 3.13
CA ASP A 551 -8.91 14.26 1.70
C ASP A 551 -9.50 12.84 1.49
N TYR A 552 -10.81 12.75 1.68
CA TYR A 552 -11.59 11.52 1.53
C TYR A 552 -11.78 11.10 0.07
N HIS A 553 -11.75 12.05 -0.87
CA HIS A 553 -11.89 11.74 -2.28
C HIS A 553 -10.69 10.93 -2.80
N THR A 554 -9.45 11.40 -2.57
CA THR A 554 -8.26 10.69 -3.08
C THR A 554 -8.02 9.39 -2.34
N SER A 555 -8.26 9.35 -1.02
CA SER A 555 -8.15 8.12 -0.24
C SER A 555 -9.13 7.05 -0.73
N LEU A 556 -10.43 7.37 -0.90
CA LEU A 556 -11.40 6.37 -1.35
C LEU A 556 -11.11 5.86 -2.77
N ASP A 557 -10.68 6.73 -3.69
CA ASP A 557 -10.36 6.29 -5.06
C ASP A 557 -9.19 5.31 -5.08
N ILE A 558 -8.13 5.58 -4.30
CA ILE A 558 -6.99 4.66 -4.17
C ILE A 558 -7.40 3.38 -3.45
N MET A 559 -8.19 3.46 -2.39
CA MET A 559 -8.69 2.28 -1.67
C MET A 559 -9.49 1.36 -2.59
N ARG A 560 -10.34 1.92 -3.46
CA ARG A 560 -11.11 1.16 -4.45
C ARG A 560 -10.21 0.52 -5.52
N ARG A 561 -9.26 1.28 -6.08
CA ARG A 561 -8.33 0.78 -7.11
C ARG A 561 -7.42 -0.33 -6.57
N GLN A 562 -6.90 -0.16 -5.35
CA GLN A 562 -5.96 -1.08 -4.70
C GLN A 562 -6.65 -2.14 -3.83
N ARG A 563 -7.99 -2.15 -3.79
CA ARG A 563 -8.81 -3.08 -2.99
C ARG A 563 -8.43 -3.09 -1.51
N VAL A 564 -8.20 -1.91 -0.95
CA VAL A 564 -8.04 -1.69 0.49
C VAL A 564 -9.43 -1.61 1.12
N ASP A 565 -9.56 -2.16 2.32
CA ASP A 565 -10.83 -2.16 3.06
C ASP A 565 -11.22 -0.73 3.46
N MET A 566 -12.44 -0.33 3.11
CA MET A 566 -12.92 1.04 3.33
C MET A 566 -13.24 1.34 4.79
N ASN A 567 -13.29 0.33 5.66
CA ASN A 567 -13.40 0.52 7.11
C ASN A 567 -12.25 1.37 7.69
N LEU A 568 -11.08 1.37 7.04
CA LEU A 568 -9.94 2.19 7.45
C LEU A 568 -10.24 3.70 7.46
N VAL A 569 -11.19 4.17 6.64
CA VAL A 569 -11.63 5.59 6.64
C VAL A 569 -12.15 6.01 8.01
N VAL A 570 -12.83 5.11 8.71
CA VAL A 570 -13.39 5.35 10.05
C VAL A 570 -12.41 4.89 11.12
N ASP A 571 -11.84 3.69 10.98
CA ASP A 571 -11.03 3.05 12.02
C ASP A 571 -9.72 3.81 12.30
N PHE A 572 -9.20 4.54 11.32
CA PHE A 572 -7.96 5.30 11.49
C PHE A 572 -8.09 6.44 12.50
N ASP A 573 -9.19 7.19 12.45
CA ASP A 573 -9.52 8.24 13.42
C ASP A 573 -11.05 8.35 13.60
N PRO A 574 -11.64 7.48 14.45
CA PRO A 574 -13.09 7.43 14.64
C PRO A 574 -13.66 8.73 15.19
N VAL A 575 -12.90 9.43 16.05
CA VAL A 575 -13.34 10.68 16.69
C VAL A 575 -13.42 11.79 15.64
N HIS A 576 -12.40 11.91 14.80
CA HIS A 576 -12.43 12.92 13.74
C HIS A 576 -13.59 12.68 12.77
N PHE A 577 -13.81 11.42 12.37
CA PHE A 577 -14.87 11.06 11.45
C PHE A 577 -16.27 11.31 12.01
N LEU A 578 -16.54 10.93 13.27
CA LEU A 578 -17.87 11.00 13.88
C LEU A 578 -18.19 12.37 14.50
N GLU A 579 -17.22 13.04 15.11
CA GLU A 579 -17.46 14.22 15.95
C GLU A 579 -16.89 15.53 15.36
N GLN A 580 -15.83 15.47 14.54
CA GLN A 580 -15.10 16.67 14.10
C GLN A 580 -15.31 17.03 12.63
N GLY A 581 -16.44 16.60 12.05
CA GLY A 581 -16.82 16.99 10.69
C GLY A 581 -16.29 16.08 9.57
N GLY A 582 -15.65 14.95 9.89
CA GLY A 582 -15.11 14.05 8.86
C GLY A 582 -16.20 13.40 7.99
N ALA A 583 -17.35 13.03 8.56
CA ALA A 583 -18.50 12.52 7.79
C ALA A 583 -19.08 13.58 6.83
N GLU A 584 -19.16 14.84 7.26
CA GLU A 584 -19.61 15.98 6.47
C GLU A 584 -18.65 16.24 5.30
N GLN A 585 -17.34 16.19 5.55
CA GLN A 585 -16.31 16.28 4.51
C GLN A 585 -16.40 15.10 3.53
N PHE A 586 -16.59 13.87 4.03
CA PHE A 586 -16.74 12.67 3.21
C PHE A 586 -17.93 12.79 2.24
N VAL A 587 -19.12 13.10 2.75
CA VAL A 587 -20.33 13.29 1.92
C VAL A 587 -20.18 14.48 0.96
N GLY A 588 -19.51 15.55 1.40
CA GLY A 588 -19.25 16.73 0.57
C GLY A 588 -18.28 16.47 -0.59
N GLN A 589 -17.31 15.57 -0.42
CA GLN A 589 -16.27 15.28 -1.40
C GLN A 589 -16.65 14.16 -2.38
N ILE A 590 -17.45 13.18 -1.96
CA ILE A 590 -17.74 11.99 -2.77
C ILE A 590 -19.01 12.19 -3.59
N GLU A 591 -18.83 12.42 -4.89
CA GLU A 591 -19.94 12.73 -5.81
C GLU A 591 -20.76 11.52 -6.23
N ARG A 592 -20.15 10.33 -6.28
CA ARG A 592 -20.82 9.12 -6.74
C ARG A 592 -21.51 8.40 -5.58
N ILE A 593 -22.84 8.38 -5.62
CA ILE A 593 -23.70 7.64 -4.69
C ILE A 593 -23.26 6.18 -4.54
N ASP A 594 -22.88 5.52 -5.64
CA ASP A 594 -22.41 4.13 -5.62
C ASP A 594 -21.18 3.93 -4.74
N HIS A 595 -20.30 4.93 -4.63
CA HIS A 595 -19.13 4.86 -3.76
C HIS A 595 -19.51 4.97 -2.28
N ILE A 596 -20.52 5.80 -1.96
CA ILE A 596 -21.07 5.90 -0.60
C ILE A 596 -21.77 4.59 -0.22
N ASN A 597 -22.57 4.02 -1.13
CA ASN A 597 -23.21 2.71 -0.95
C ASN A 597 -22.18 1.60 -0.75
N LEU A 598 -21.09 1.60 -1.52
CA LEU A 598 -20.00 0.63 -1.38
C LEU A 598 -19.32 0.76 -0.01
N PHE A 599 -19.08 1.98 0.46
CA PHE A 599 -18.55 2.24 1.80
C PHE A 599 -19.50 1.72 2.89
N LEU A 600 -20.77 2.15 2.88
CA LEU A 600 -21.76 1.78 3.89
C LEU A 600 -22.04 0.27 3.93
N SER A 601 -22.18 -0.37 2.76
CA SER A 601 -22.45 -1.80 2.69
C SER A 601 -21.25 -2.66 3.13
N GLY A 602 -20.03 -2.13 3.04
CA GLY A 602 -18.79 -2.77 3.47
C GLY A 602 -18.42 -2.58 4.94
N LEU A 603 -19.19 -1.79 5.71
CA LEU A 603 -18.91 -1.56 7.13
C LEU A 603 -19.03 -2.85 7.95
N ILE A 604 -18.09 -3.04 8.88
CA ILE A 604 -18.07 -4.14 9.85
C ILE A 604 -17.77 -3.61 11.26
N ASP A 605 -18.35 -4.26 12.27
CA ASP A 605 -18.10 -4.00 13.71
C ASP A 605 -16.76 -4.59 14.17
N VAL A 606 -15.71 -4.34 13.39
CA VAL A 606 -14.34 -4.72 13.70
C VAL A 606 -13.45 -3.55 13.35
N ASP A 607 -12.54 -3.20 14.26
CA ASP A 607 -11.47 -2.25 14.00
C ASP A 607 -10.38 -2.93 13.15
N THR A 608 -10.24 -2.45 11.91
CA THR A 608 -9.25 -2.97 10.96
C THR A 608 -7.82 -2.56 11.30
N THR A 609 -7.60 -1.53 12.12
CA THR A 609 -6.26 -1.07 12.50
C THR A 609 -5.57 -1.99 13.51
N LEU A 610 -6.31 -2.83 14.22
CA LEU A 610 -5.75 -3.72 15.25
C LEU A 610 -5.03 -4.95 14.67
N TRP A 611 -5.47 -5.45 13.51
CA TRP A 611 -4.99 -6.73 12.97
C TRP A 611 -4.73 -6.72 11.46
N LYS A 612 -5.36 -5.82 10.69
CA LYS A 612 -5.30 -5.82 9.22
C LYS A 612 -4.42 -4.70 8.68
N TYR A 613 -4.55 -3.49 9.23
CA TYR A 613 -3.80 -2.28 8.85
C TYR A 613 -3.23 -1.58 10.08
N PRO A 614 -2.27 -2.21 10.77
CA PRO A 614 -1.58 -1.60 11.90
C PRO A 614 -1.03 -0.22 11.53
N VAL A 615 -1.35 0.75 12.37
CA VAL A 615 -0.95 2.15 12.17
C VAL A 615 0.45 2.35 12.74
N PRO A 616 1.43 2.76 11.91
CA PRO A 616 2.80 3.03 12.36
C PRO A 616 2.93 4.10 13.42
N SER A 617 3.95 3.97 14.26
CA SER A 617 4.28 4.95 15.30
C SER A 617 4.60 6.35 14.75
N TRP A 618 5.26 6.47 13.60
CA TRP A 618 5.56 7.77 12.98
C TRP A 618 4.34 8.42 12.30
N ILE A 619 3.28 7.64 12.07
CA ILE A 619 2.00 8.20 11.66
C ILE A 619 1.25 8.64 12.89
N LYS A 620 1.22 7.87 13.99
CA LYS A 620 0.56 8.29 15.23
C LYS A 620 1.22 9.55 15.82
N THR A 621 0.45 10.60 16.10
CA THR A 621 0.99 11.74 16.86
C THR A 621 1.05 11.43 18.36
N ALA A 622 1.94 12.09 19.10
CA ALA A 622 2.07 11.88 20.56
C ALA A 622 0.76 12.15 21.33
N ASP A 623 -0.09 13.07 20.83
CA ASP A 623 -1.41 13.37 21.40
C ASP A 623 -2.44 12.25 21.16
N GLU A 624 -2.32 11.49 20.06
CA GLU A 624 -3.19 10.34 19.75
C GLU A 624 -2.91 9.14 20.67
N PHE A 625 -1.68 9.00 21.21
CA PHE A 625 -1.31 7.92 22.14
C PHE A 625 -2.09 8.01 23.46
N HIS A 626 -2.38 9.23 23.93
CA HIS A 626 -3.20 9.48 25.12
C HIS A 626 -4.71 9.39 24.86
N ARG A 627 -5.16 9.66 23.62
CA ARG A 627 -6.57 9.51 23.23
C ARG A 627 -6.96 8.04 23.03
N VAL A 628 -6.13 7.24 22.38
CA VAL A 628 -6.41 5.80 22.15
C VAL A 628 -6.47 5.01 23.46
N SER A 629 -5.70 5.41 24.48
CA SER A 629 -5.77 4.81 25.82
C SER A 629 -6.97 5.28 26.65
N SER A 630 -7.63 6.39 26.28
CA SER A 630 -8.86 6.87 26.91
C SER A 630 -10.14 6.51 26.14
N ILE A 631 -10.04 6.16 24.85
CA ILE A 631 -11.15 5.72 23.97
C ILE A 631 -11.26 4.19 23.87
N GLN A 632 -10.67 3.45 24.83
CA GLN A 632 -11.03 2.03 25.06
C GLN A 632 -12.51 1.82 25.46
N SER A 633 -13.38 2.81 25.27
CA SER A 633 -14.80 2.80 25.64
C SER A 633 -15.76 3.29 24.54
N ILE A 634 -15.38 3.29 23.25
CA ILE A 634 -16.42 3.03 22.23
C ILE A 634 -16.62 1.52 22.24
N GLU A 635 -17.60 1.07 23.03
CA GLU A 635 -17.97 -0.34 23.07
C GLU A 635 -18.16 -0.83 21.63
N THR A 636 -17.42 -1.87 21.28
CA THR A 636 -17.27 -2.40 19.93
C THR A 636 -18.53 -3.03 19.29
N PRO A 637 -19.71 -3.22 19.92
CA PRO A 637 -20.88 -3.67 19.15
C PRO A 637 -21.68 -2.53 18.49
N ALA A 638 -21.24 -1.26 18.53
CA ALA A 638 -22.01 -0.13 18.00
C ALA A 638 -21.29 0.72 16.93
N LYS A 639 -20.11 0.34 16.43
CA LYS A 639 -19.38 1.13 15.42
C LYS A 639 -20.24 1.34 14.18
N VAL A 640 -20.78 0.26 13.61
CA VAL A 640 -21.62 0.31 12.40
C VAL A 640 -22.85 1.18 12.66
N ASN A 641 -23.48 1.03 13.83
CA ASN A 641 -24.65 1.83 14.21
C ASN A 641 -24.33 3.32 14.32
N ASN A 642 -23.23 3.68 14.96
CA ASN A 642 -22.81 5.08 15.13
C ASN A 642 -22.46 5.72 13.79
N VAL A 643 -21.71 5.02 12.93
CA VAL A 643 -21.37 5.49 11.58
C VAL A 643 -22.63 5.63 10.72
N CYS A 644 -23.53 4.63 10.75
CA CYS A 644 -24.78 4.66 10.00
C CYS A 644 -25.68 5.82 10.45
N ALA A 645 -25.80 6.06 11.77
CA ALA A 645 -26.56 7.17 12.32
C ALA A 645 -25.97 8.53 11.91
N LYS A 646 -24.65 8.71 12.03
CA LYS A 646 -23.97 9.96 11.67
C LYS A 646 -24.05 10.25 10.16
N MET A 647 -23.78 9.24 9.33
CA MET A 647 -23.92 9.38 7.87
C MET A 647 -25.35 9.71 7.46
N ARG A 648 -26.34 9.09 8.10
CA ARG A 648 -27.76 9.37 7.86
C ARG A 648 -28.11 10.80 8.24
N GLU A 649 -27.67 11.29 9.40
CA GLU A 649 -27.87 12.68 9.83
C GLU A 649 -27.34 13.66 8.77
N VAL A 650 -26.09 13.49 8.32
CA VAL A 650 -25.45 14.36 7.33
C VAL A 650 -26.19 14.33 5.99
N MET A 651 -26.60 13.15 5.51
CA MET A 651 -27.31 13.01 4.23
C MET A 651 -28.73 13.59 4.29
N LEU A 652 -29.46 13.40 5.40
CA LEU A 652 -30.78 14.00 5.58
C LEU A 652 -30.69 15.53 5.69
N GLU A 653 -29.66 16.06 6.34
CA GLU A 653 -29.42 17.51 6.39
C GLU A 653 -29.09 18.08 5.01
N ALA A 654 -28.30 17.36 4.21
CA ALA A 654 -28.00 17.76 2.83
C ALA A 654 -29.25 17.76 1.93
N GLU A 655 -30.16 16.81 2.10
CA GLU A 655 -31.47 16.79 1.43
C GLU A 655 -32.36 17.96 1.89
N ARG A 656 -32.42 18.23 3.20
CA ARG A 656 -33.25 19.33 3.76
C ARG A 656 -32.77 20.72 3.34
N SER A 657 -31.46 20.93 3.33
CA SER A 657 -30.85 22.21 2.94
C SER A 657 -30.76 22.38 1.41
N GLY A 658 -30.95 21.31 0.64
CA GLY A 658 -30.78 21.31 -0.81
C GLY A 658 -29.31 21.48 -1.24
N THR A 659 -28.36 21.41 -0.31
CA THR A 659 -26.92 21.54 -0.58
C THR A 659 -26.09 20.58 0.26
N THR A 660 -25.03 20.00 -0.32
CA THR A 660 -24.03 19.25 0.45
C THR A 660 -23.26 20.18 1.40
N PRO A 661 -22.55 19.65 2.42
CA PRO A 661 -21.65 20.46 3.25
C PRO A 661 -20.55 21.21 2.47
N SER A 662 -20.25 20.76 1.24
CA SER A 662 -19.34 21.41 0.31
C SER A 662 -20.00 22.48 -0.59
N GLY A 663 -21.29 22.77 -0.41
CA GLY A 663 -22.06 23.77 -1.14
C GLY A 663 -22.59 23.32 -2.51
N LYS A 664 -22.60 22.01 -2.81
CA LYS A 664 -23.13 21.48 -4.09
C LYS A 664 -24.64 21.27 -4.01
N ILE A 665 -25.36 21.63 -5.05
CA ILE A 665 -26.83 21.49 -5.10
C ILE A 665 -27.22 20.01 -5.11
N VAL A 666 -28.10 19.63 -4.19
CA VAL A 666 -28.67 18.29 -4.04
C VAL A 666 -30.10 18.32 -4.58
N LYS A 667 -30.44 17.34 -5.42
CA LYS A 667 -31.82 17.14 -5.88
C LYS A 667 -32.57 16.28 -4.87
N ASP A 668 -33.88 16.50 -4.72
CA ASP A 668 -34.73 15.67 -3.86
C ASP A 668 -34.56 14.17 -4.15
N GLY A 669 -34.21 13.41 -3.11
CA GLY A 669 -34.03 11.96 -3.16
C GLY A 669 -32.69 11.50 -3.73
N HIS A 670 -31.68 12.38 -3.84
CA HIS A 670 -30.34 12.02 -4.28
C HIS A 670 -29.68 10.98 -3.36
N PHE A 671 -29.79 11.15 -2.04
CA PHE A 671 -29.21 10.26 -1.03
C PHE A 671 -30.15 9.14 -0.57
N LEU A 672 -31.29 8.94 -1.23
CA LEU A 672 -32.28 7.93 -0.82
C LEU A 672 -31.66 6.52 -0.67
N LEU A 673 -30.89 6.05 -1.65
CA LEU A 673 -30.29 4.71 -1.60
C LEU A 673 -29.23 4.55 -0.49
N PRO A 674 -28.26 5.47 -0.32
CA PRO A 674 -27.36 5.48 0.83
C PRO A 674 -28.07 5.51 2.18
N ILE A 675 -29.14 6.30 2.31
CA ILE A 675 -29.92 6.35 3.56
C ILE A 675 -30.54 4.98 3.85
N LEU A 676 -31.11 4.31 2.84
CA LEU A 676 -31.62 2.94 3.00
C LEU A 676 -30.51 1.95 3.40
N SER A 677 -29.29 2.10 2.86
CA SER A 677 -28.13 1.32 3.29
C SER A 677 -27.85 1.45 4.77
N THR A 678 -27.93 2.67 5.31
CA THR A 678 -27.70 2.88 6.75
C THR A 678 -28.72 2.14 7.61
N PHE A 679 -30.01 2.12 7.24
CA PHE A 679 -31.04 1.42 8.03
C PHE A 679 -30.89 -0.10 7.97
N ALA A 680 -30.54 -0.62 6.79
CA ALA A 680 -30.36 -2.05 6.59
C ALA A 680 -29.08 -2.61 7.24
N LYS A 681 -28.04 -1.78 7.38
CA LYS A 681 -26.74 -2.16 7.94
C LYS A 681 -26.66 -2.09 9.45
N GLU A 682 -27.55 -1.35 10.11
CA GLU A 682 -27.62 -1.35 11.57
C GLU A 682 -27.90 -2.74 12.14
N SER A 683 -27.44 -2.98 13.37
CA SER A 683 -27.71 -4.20 14.14
C SER A 683 -28.41 -3.83 15.45
N PRO A 684 -29.70 -4.17 15.63
CA PRO A 684 -30.61 -4.82 14.67
C PRO A 684 -31.02 -3.88 13.51
N PRO A 685 -31.40 -4.43 12.34
CA PRO A 685 -31.73 -3.62 11.16
C PRO A 685 -33.06 -2.87 11.32
N LYS A 686 -33.06 -1.56 11.04
CA LYS A 686 -34.22 -0.67 11.16
C LYS A 686 -35.06 -0.63 9.88
N LEU A 687 -35.55 -1.78 9.45
CA LEU A 687 -36.30 -1.92 8.19
C LEU A 687 -37.65 -1.18 8.20
N GLU A 688 -38.27 -1.00 9.37
CA GLU A 688 -39.54 -0.29 9.48
C GLU A 688 -39.40 1.18 9.07
N GLU A 689 -38.36 1.86 9.56
CA GLU A 689 -38.04 3.25 9.18
C GLU A 689 -37.66 3.36 7.70
N ALA A 690 -36.91 2.39 7.17
CA ALA A 690 -36.54 2.35 5.76
C ALA A 690 -37.78 2.24 4.84
N LEU A 691 -38.72 1.37 5.19
CA LEU A 691 -39.97 1.17 4.43
C LEU A 691 -40.90 2.39 4.51
N LEU A 692 -40.96 3.05 5.66
CA LEU A 692 -41.71 4.30 5.82
C LEU A 692 -41.11 5.43 4.97
N LEU A 693 -39.77 5.52 4.89
CA LEU A 693 -39.09 6.50 4.03
C LEU A 693 -39.38 6.23 2.55
N ILE A 694 -39.36 4.96 2.12
CA ILE A 694 -39.74 4.58 0.76
C ILE A 694 -41.18 5.00 0.47
N LYS A 695 -42.11 4.80 1.40
CA LYS A 695 -43.51 5.20 1.23
C LYS A 695 -43.71 6.71 1.08
N GLN A 696 -42.90 7.52 1.77
CA GLN A 696 -42.95 8.98 1.67
C GLN A 696 -42.45 9.50 0.32
N SER A 697 -41.70 8.70 -0.45
CA SER A 697 -41.27 9.08 -1.79
C SER A 697 -42.47 9.12 -2.76
N ALA A 698 -42.74 10.29 -3.34
CA ALA A 698 -43.94 10.55 -4.13
C ALA A 698 -43.95 9.84 -5.51
N VAL A 699 -42.80 9.33 -5.97
CA VAL A 699 -42.63 8.76 -7.31
C VAL A 699 -42.70 7.24 -7.28
N ARG A 700 -43.76 6.65 -7.88
CA ARG A 700 -43.99 5.19 -7.92
C ARG A 700 -42.82 4.38 -8.50
N GLU A 701 -42.08 4.92 -9.47
CA GLU A 701 -40.93 4.23 -10.07
C GLU A 701 -39.75 4.14 -9.09
N GLN A 702 -39.47 5.21 -8.35
CA GLN A 702 -38.43 5.23 -7.31
C GLN A 702 -38.75 4.25 -6.18
N VAL A 703 -40.03 4.11 -5.79
CA VAL A 703 -40.47 3.13 -4.79
C VAL A 703 -40.06 1.70 -5.18
N GLN A 704 -40.27 1.31 -6.44
CA GLN A 704 -39.95 -0.04 -6.91
C GLN A 704 -38.44 -0.29 -6.93
N SER A 705 -37.64 0.66 -7.44
CA SER A 705 -36.18 0.53 -7.45
C SER A 705 -35.58 0.52 -6.04
N SER A 706 -36.15 1.30 -5.11
CA SER A 706 -35.69 1.35 -3.72
C SER A 706 -36.00 0.06 -2.95
N ILE A 707 -37.15 -0.56 -3.21
CA ILE A 707 -37.49 -1.90 -2.66
C ILE A 707 -36.52 -2.96 -3.20
N GLN A 708 -36.24 -2.94 -4.51
CA GLN A 708 -35.30 -3.87 -5.13
C GLN A 708 -33.89 -3.69 -4.54
N TYR A 709 -33.47 -2.45 -4.30
CA TYR A 709 -32.19 -2.16 -3.66
C TYR A 709 -32.14 -2.61 -2.20
N LEU A 710 -33.17 -2.32 -1.40
CA LEU A 710 -33.25 -2.75 0.00
C LEU A 710 -33.18 -4.28 0.12
N ALA A 711 -33.80 -4.98 -0.82
CA ALA A 711 -33.78 -6.44 -0.86
C ALA A 711 -32.47 -7.07 -1.36
N PHE A 712 -31.56 -6.27 -1.91
CA PHE A 712 -30.17 -6.68 -2.08
C PHE A 712 -29.39 -6.63 -0.75
N LEU A 713 -29.80 -5.78 0.19
CA LEU A 713 -29.08 -5.52 1.45
C LEU A 713 -29.55 -6.39 2.61
N ALA A 714 -30.83 -6.74 2.66
CA ALA A 714 -31.44 -7.54 3.72
C ALA A 714 -32.30 -8.68 3.15
N ASP A 715 -32.55 -9.71 3.96
CA ASP A 715 -33.35 -10.86 3.54
C ASP A 715 -34.79 -10.47 3.20
N TYR A 716 -35.29 -10.96 2.06
CA TYR A 716 -36.65 -10.72 1.58
C TYR A 716 -37.72 -11.17 2.59
N SER A 717 -37.48 -12.27 3.31
CA SER A 717 -38.43 -12.75 4.32
C SER A 717 -38.64 -11.71 5.42
N LEU A 718 -37.55 -11.14 5.93
CA LEU A 718 -37.55 -10.12 6.96
C LEU A 718 -38.14 -8.79 6.47
N ILE A 719 -37.85 -8.37 5.22
CA ILE A 719 -38.44 -7.16 4.63
C ILE A 719 -39.96 -7.34 4.43
N PHE A 720 -40.41 -8.52 4.01
CA PHE A 720 -41.83 -8.80 3.85
C PHE A 720 -42.55 -8.83 5.20
N ASP A 721 -41.97 -9.50 6.19
CA ASP A 721 -42.51 -9.59 7.55
C ASP A 721 -42.59 -8.22 8.24
N THR A 722 -41.59 -7.35 8.03
CA THR A 722 -41.63 -5.96 8.51
C THR A 722 -42.66 -5.12 7.75
N ALA A 723 -42.81 -5.30 6.43
CA ALA A 723 -43.82 -4.59 5.65
C ALA A 723 -45.25 -4.94 6.09
N ILE A 724 -45.56 -6.21 6.38
CA ILE A 724 -46.86 -6.59 6.94
C ILE A 724 -47.02 -6.08 8.38
N GLY A 725 -45.94 -6.00 9.16
CA GLY A 725 -45.93 -5.46 10.53
C GLY A 725 -46.22 -3.95 10.63
N ILE A 726 -46.03 -3.19 9.55
CA ILE A 726 -46.44 -1.78 9.43
C ILE A 726 -47.94 -1.66 9.09
N TYR A 727 -48.62 -2.79 8.86
CA TYR A 727 -50.02 -2.88 8.46
C TYR A 727 -50.34 -2.21 7.10
N ASP A 728 -49.33 -2.02 6.24
CA ASP A 728 -49.50 -1.53 4.87
C ASP A 728 -49.42 -2.70 3.87
N PHE A 729 -50.59 -3.29 3.57
CA PHE A 729 -50.69 -4.44 2.70
C PHE A 729 -50.34 -4.16 1.23
N ASP A 730 -50.47 -2.91 0.77
CA ASP A 730 -50.13 -2.53 -0.60
C ASP A 730 -48.60 -2.43 -0.76
N LEU A 731 -47.89 -1.93 0.27
CA LEU A 731 -46.43 -1.98 0.34
C LEU A 731 -45.92 -3.42 0.47
N ALA A 732 -46.51 -4.23 1.34
CA ALA A 732 -46.16 -5.64 1.48
C ALA A 732 -46.34 -6.42 0.17
N LYS A 733 -47.40 -6.11 -0.59
CA LYS A 733 -47.61 -6.65 -1.94
C LYS A 733 -46.52 -6.21 -2.91
N ALA A 734 -46.06 -4.96 -2.84
CA ALA A 734 -44.97 -4.47 -3.69
C ALA A 734 -43.65 -5.20 -3.37
N VAL A 735 -43.33 -5.39 -2.09
CA VAL A 735 -42.16 -6.19 -1.64
C VAL A 735 -42.26 -7.64 -2.12
N ALA A 736 -43.43 -8.27 -1.95
CA ALA A 736 -43.64 -9.67 -2.35
C ALA A 736 -43.61 -9.91 -3.86
N ARG A 737 -43.82 -8.87 -4.69
CA ARG A 737 -43.67 -8.98 -6.14
C ARG A 737 -42.22 -9.03 -6.59
N HIS A 738 -41.33 -8.39 -5.85
CA HIS A 738 -39.88 -8.41 -6.10
C HIS A 738 -39.19 -9.57 -5.40
N SER A 739 -39.86 -10.22 -4.44
CA SER A 739 -39.38 -11.46 -3.85
C SER A 739 -39.73 -12.67 -4.72
N GLN A 740 -38.95 -13.75 -4.59
CA GLN A 740 -39.24 -15.03 -5.23
C GLN A 740 -40.37 -15.80 -4.53
N MET A 741 -41.23 -15.13 -3.74
CA MET A 741 -42.35 -15.77 -3.06
C MET A 741 -43.46 -16.14 -4.04
N ASP A 742 -44.10 -17.30 -3.83
CA ASP A 742 -45.21 -17.74 -4.66
C ASP A 742 -46.42 -16.80 -4.46
N PRO A 743 -46.93 -16.15 -5.53
CA PRO A 743 -48.15 -15.34 -5.49
C PRO A 743 -49.36 -16.08 -4.89
N LYS A 744 -49.42 -17.41 -5.02
CA LYS A 744 -50.49 -18.23 -4.42
C LYS A 744 -50.44 -18.25 -2.90
N VAL A 745 -49.28 -17.98 -2.30
CA VAL A 745 -49.11 -17.97 -0.84
C VAL A 745 -49.48 -16.60 -0.27
N TYR A 746 -48.91 -15.51 -0.79
CA TYR A 746 -49.09 -14.19 -0.17
C TYR A 746 -50.37 -13.45 -0.64
N LEU A 747 -50.82 -13.63 -1.89
CA LEU A 747 -51.98 -12.87 -2.39
C LEU A 747 -53.29 -13.22 -1.66
N PRO A 748 -53.63 -14.49 -1.37
CA PRO A 748 -54.84 -14.81 -0.62
C PRO A 748 -54.80 -14.26 0.81
N MET A 749 -53.64 -14.30 1.46
CA MET A 749 -53.45 -13.78 2.81
C MET A 749 -53.67 -12.26 2.87
N LEU A 750 -53.01 -11.51 1.97
CA LEU A 750 -53.15 -10.06 1.91
C LEU A 750 -54.58 -9.63 1.55
N LYS A 751 -55.29 -10.40 0.72
CA LYS A 751 -56.71 -10.15 0.44
C LYS A 751 -57.58 -10.35 1.68
N ARG A 752 -57.41 -11.47 2.39
CA ARG A 752 -58.13 -11.76 3.63
C ARG A 752 -57.95 -10.65 4.67
N TRP A 753 -56.72 -10.22 4.93
CA TRP A 753 -56.46 -9.17 5.91
C TRP A 753 -57.00 -7.80 5.50
N LYS A 754 -57.14 -7.53 4.20
CA LYS A 754 -57.75 -6.28 3.70
C LYS A 754 -59.28 -6.28 3.82
N GLU A 755 -59.90 -7.45 3.91
CA GLU A 755 -61.36 -7.62 4.06
C GLU A 755 -61.81 -7.67 5.54
N LEU A 756 -60.90 -8.00 6.47
CA LEU A 756 -61.19 -8.06 7.90
C LEU A 756 -61.27 -6.66 8.56
N PRO A 757 -62.00 -6.53 9.70
CA PRO A 757 -61.95 -5.33 10.53
C PRO A 757 -60.53 -5.03 11.01
N GLU A 758 -60.20 -3.74 11.18
CA GLU A 758 -58.84 -3.28 11.45
C GLU A 758 -58.17 -3.97 12.65
N SER A 759 -58.85 -4.04 13.81
CA SER A 759 -58.32 -4.70 15.01
C SER A 759 -58.09 -6.20 14.80
N THR A 760 -59.02 -6.89 14.13
CA THR A 760 -58.93 -8.33 13.85
C THR A 760 -57.84 -8.65 12.83
N ALA A 761 -57.69 -7.81 11.80
CA ALA A 761 -56.63 -7.94 10.81
C ALA A 761 -55.24 -7.78 11.45
N ARG A 762 -55.06 -6.75 12.31
CA ARG A 762 -53.80 -6.53 13.03
C ARG A 762 -53.48 -7.65 14.02
N PHE A 763 -54.49 -8.22 14.68
CA PHE A 763 -54.32 -9.41 15.52
C PHE A 763 -53.78 -10.60 14.71
N GLU A 764 -54.43 -10.97 13.58
CA GLU A 764 -53.95 -12.10 12.76
C GLU A 764 -52.53 -11.89 12.22
N VAL A 765 -52.19 -10.65 11.83
CA VAL A 765 -50.85 -10.28 11.36
C VAL A 765 -49.82 -10.44 12.48
N ASP A 766 -50.08 -9.89 13.66
CA ASP A 766 -49.14 -9.93 14.78
C ASP A 766 -48.95 -11.35 15.32
N VAL A 767 -50.00 -12.18 15.31
CA VAL A 767 -49.89 -13.62 15.61
C VAL A 767 -48.95 -14.32 14.62
N LYS A 768 -49.10 -14.04 13.32
CA LYS A 768 -48.21 -14.61 12.29
C LYS A 768 -46.75 -14.17 12.49
N LEU A 769 -46.53 -12.89 12.84
CA LEU A 769 -45.22 -12.32 13.12
C LEU A 769 -44.67 -12.73 14.50
N LYS A 770 -45.42 -13.51 15.29
CA LYS A 770 -45.09 -13.88 16.68
C LYS A 770 -44.91 -12.67 17.61
N ARG A 771 -45.52 -11.54 17.27
CA ARG A 771 -45.59 -10.33 18.10
C ARG A 771 -46.77 -10.45 19.07
N TYR A 772 -46.72 -11.44 19.96
CA TYR A 772 -47.89 -11.83 20.76
C TYR A 772 -48.37 -10.72 21.72
N GLU A 773 -47.48 -9.86 22.20
CA GLU A 773 -47.85 -8.72 23.03
C GLU A 773 -48.74 -7.70 22.30
N SER A 774 -48.38 -7.32 21.06
CA SER A 774 -49.20 -6.39 20.28
C SER A 774 -50.48 -7.08 19.77
N ALA A 775 -50.40 -8.38 19.43
CA ALA A 775 -51.57 -9.19 19.11
C ALA A 775 -52.61 -9.12 20.24
N LEU A 776 -52.21 -9.33 21.49
CA LEU A 776 -53.13 -9.26 22.63
C LEU A 776 -53.80 -7.87 22.74
N ARG A 777 -53.05 -6.78 22.54
CA ARG A 777 -53.64 -5.42 22.55
C ARG A 777 -54.72 -5.25 21.48
N HIS A 778 -54.50 -5.77 20.27
CA HIS A 778 -55.48 -5.71 19.19
C HIS A 778 -56.67 -6.65 19.40
N LEU A 779 -56.46 -7.80 20.05
CA LEU A 779 -57.51 -8.73 20.45
C LEU A 779 -58.46 -8.11 21.50
N VAL A 780 -57.92 -7.38 22.47
CA VAL A 780 -58.74 -6.62 23.41
C VAL A 780 -59.51 -5.50 22.69
N ALA A 781 -58.86 -4.82 21.74
CA ALA A 781 -59.47 -3.75 20.97
C ALA A 781 -60.52 -4.22 19.94
N SER A 782 -60.54 -5.50 19.55
CA SER A 782 -61.57 -6.07 18.66
C SER A 782 -62.88 -6.37 19.37
N GLY A 783 -62.88 -6.37 20.71
CA GLY A 783 -64.05 -6.69 21.53
C GLY A 783 -64.42 -8.17 21.53
N GLU A 784 -63.45 -9.06 21.26
CA GLU A 784 -63.66 -10.51 21.35
C GLU A 784 -63.95 -11.00 22.77
N ALA A 785 -64.51 -12.21 22.87
CA ALA A 785 -64.90 -12.79 24.15
C ALA A 785 -63.70 -12.91 25.10
N GLN A 786 -63.95 -12.61 26.38
CA GLN A 786 -62.98 -12.68 27.47
C GLN A 786 -62.28 -14.05 27.54
N ASP A 787 -63.00 -15.14 27.25
CA ASP A 787 -62.45 -16.51 27.24
C ASP A 787 -61.33 -16.68 26.20
N ALA A 788 -61.49 -16.13 24.99
CA ALA A 788 -60.48 -16.19 23.94
C ALA A 788 -59.20 -15.43 24.33
N CYS A 789 -59.34 -14.34 25.09
CA CYS A 789 -58.20 -13.59 25.61
C CYS A 789 -57.42 -14.40 26.67
N ILE A 790 -58.11 -15.12 27.56
CA ILE A 790 -57.45 -15.98 28.57
C ILE A 790 -56.69 -17.11 27.88
N GLU A 791 -57.34 -17.82 26.95
CA GLU A 791 -56.69 -18.91 26.21
C GLU A 791 -55.42 -18.43 25.50
N PHE A 792 -55.47 -17.23 24.88
CA PHE A 792 -54.31 -16.65 24.21
C PHE A 792 -53.19 -16.24 25.17
N ILE A 793 -53.55 -15.65 26.33
CA ILE A 793 -52.60 -15.30 27.40
C ILE A 793 -51.90 -16.57 27.94
N GLU A 794 -52.66 -17.63 28.16
CA GLU A 794 -52.17 -18.93 28.62
C GLU A 794 -51.21 -19.56 27.62
N ALA A 795 -51.60 -19.62 26.34
CA ALA A 795 -50.79 -20.19 25.28
C ALA A 795 -49.42 -19.49 25.13
N HIS A 796 -49.37 -18.16 25.31
CA HIS A 796 -48.17 -17.36 25.00
C HIS A 796 -47.44 -16.75 26.20
N GLY A 797 -47.92 -16.92 27.45
CA GLY A 797 -47.21 -16.42 28.63
C GLY A 797 -47.35 -14.92 28.86
N LEU A 798 -48.46 -14.31 28.43
CA LEU A 798 -48.64 -12.86 28.42
C LEU A 798 -49.33 -12.31 29.69
N HIS A 799 -49.31 -13.06 30.79
CA HIS A 799 -50.07 -12.76 32.01
C HIS A 799 -49.79 -11.36 32.58
N LYS A 800 -48.53 -10.89 32.52
CA LYS A 800 -48.16 -9.54 32.96
C LYS A 800 -48.84 -8.45 32.14
N LEU A 801 -48.85 -8.59 30.81
CA LEU A 801 -49.50 -7.63 29.92
C LEU A 801 -51.03 -7.71 30.04
N GLY A 802 -51.57 -8.93 30.19
CA GLY A 802 -52.99 -9.14 30.46
C GLY A 802 -53.48 -8.39 31.70
N LEU A 803 -52.76 -8.49 32.83
CA LEU A 803 -53.10 -7.76 34.06
C LEU A 803 -53.05 -6.24 33.87
N GLN A 804 -52.12 -5.71 33.05
CA GLN A 804 -52.07 -4.27 32.74
C GLN A 804 -53.25 -3.80 31.88
N LEU A 805 -53.70 -4.62 30.92
CA LEU A 805 -54.79 -4.25 30.01
C LEU A 805 -56.16 -4.32 30.68
N PHE A 806 -56.34 -5.23 31.65
CA PHE A 806 -57.60 -5.50 32.32
C PHE A 806 -57.65 -5.04 33.78
N ASP A 807 -56.84 -4.04 34.15
CA ASP A 807 -56.78 -3.51 35.53
C ASP A 807 -58.15 -3.02 36.04
N ASN A 808 -59.02 -2.56 35.13
CA ASN A 808 -60.36 -2.08 35.45
C ASN A 808 -61.41 -3.18 35.63
N ASP A 809 -61.12 -4.44 35.26
CA ASP A 809 -62.03 -5.58 35.40
C ASP A 809 -61.50 -6.54 36.47
N GLU A 810 -61.95 -6.34 37.72
CA GLU A 810 -61.54 -7.14 38.87
C GLU A 810 -61.83 -8.64 38.70
N THR A 811 -62.93 -8.99 38.01
CA THR A 811 -63.33 -10.39 37.82
C THR A 811 -62.44 -11.12 36.82
N PHE A 812 -62.06 -10.43 35.75
CA PHE A 812 -61.18 -10.98 34.74
C PHE A 812 -59.71 -10.98 35.18
N SER A 813 -59.27 -9.91 35.85
CA SER A 813 -57.94 -9.81 36.46
C SER A 813 -57.70 -10.95 37.46
N ARG A 814 -58.72 -11.32 38.25
CA ARG A 814 -58.69 -12.51 39.10
C ARG A 814 -58.41 -13.79 38.30
N SER A 815 -59.15 -14.04 37.22
CA SER A 815 -58.96 -15.25 36.40
C SER A 815 -57.54 -15.32 35.81
N ILE A 816 -57.00 -14.18 35.36
CA ILE A 816 -55.60 -14.08 34.90
C ILE A 816 -54.62 -14.38 36.04
N MET A 817 -54.83 -13.84 37.24
CA MET A 817 -53.99 -14.12 38.41
C MET A 817 -54.01 -15.59 38.81
N VAL A 818 -55.19 -16.24 38.80
CA VAL A 818 -55.30 -17.67 39.10
C VAL A 818 -54.54 -18.50 38.06
N SER A 819 -54.75 -18.20 36.78
CA SER A 819 -54.02 -18.85 35.67
C SER A 819 -52.50 -18.64 35.76
N LEU A 820 -52.04 -17.43 36.08
CA LEU A 820 -50.63 -17.11 36.32
C LEU A 820 -50.07 -17.94 37.48
N GLY A 821 -50.80 -18.05 38.58
CA GLY A 821 -50.39 -18.86 39.73
C GLY A 821 -50.23 -20.33 39.39
N GLU A 822 -51.14 -20.92 38.61
CA GLU A 822 -51.04 -22.32 38.17
C GLU A 822 -49.84 -22.56 37.23
N ARG A 823 -49.58 -21.59 36.34
CA ARG A 823 -48.38 -21.62 35.48
C ARG A 823 -47.10 -21.59 36.31
N LEU A 824 -47.01 -20.68 37.28
CA LEU A 824 -45.85 -20.53 38.16
C LEU A 824 -45.60 -21.78 39.03
N ILE A 825 -46.66 -22.45 39.48
CA ILE A 825 -46.54 -23.77 40.12
C ILE A 825 -45.89 -24.78 39.16
N THR A 826 -46.36 -24.84 37.91
CA THR A 826 -45.84 -25.77 36.89
C THR A 826 -44.38 -25.48 36.55
N GLU A 827 -43.99 -24.20 36.50
CA GLU A 827 -42.61 -23.73 36.27
C GLU A 827 -41.70 -23.86 37.50
N LYS A 828 -42.21 -24.41 38.62
CA LYS A 828 -41.53 -24.58 39.92
C LYS A 828 -41.19 -23.26 40.64
N ASN A 829 -41.73 -22.13 40.21
CA ASN A 829 -41.57 -20.85 40.93
C ASN A 829 -42.69 -20.68 41.99
N SER A 830 -42.69 -21.58 42.97
CA SER A 830 -43.75 -21.72 43.96
C SER A 830 -43.89 -20.53 44.93
N GLN A 831 -42.80 -19.78 45.15
CA GLN A 831 -42.83 -18.59 46.02
C GLN A 831 -43.59 -17.43 45.37
N GLU A 832 -43.38 -17.18 44.08
CA GLU A 832 -44.14 -16.17 43.32
C GLU A 832 -45.57 -16.63 43.07
N ALA A 833 -45.81 -17.93 42.83
CA ALA A 833 -47.16 -18.46 42.73
C ALA A 833 -47.99 -18.17 44.00
N LEU A 834 -47.37 -18.35 45.17
CA LEU A 834 -48.01 -18.09 46.47
C LEU A 834 -48.42 -16.61 46.60
N THR A 835 -47.55 -15.67 46.23
CA THR A 835 -47.87 -14.24 46.31
C THR A 835 -49.00 -13.86 45.37
N VAL A 836 -49.01 -14.41 44.15
CA VAL A 836 -50.08 -14.18 43.15
C VAL A 836 -51.43 -14.70 43.65
N PHE A 837 -51.50 -15.92 44.19
CA PHE A 837 -52.76 -16.46 44.72
C PHE A 837 -53.29 -15.68 45.93
N LEU A 838 -52.39 -15.19 46.80
CA LEU A 838 -52.76 -14.36 47.95
C LEU A 838 -53.15 -12.93 47.58
N ALA A 839 -52.63 -12.42 46.46
CA ALA A 839 -52.99 -11.09 45.93
C ALA A 839 -54.34 -11.08 45.19
N SER A 840 -54.80 -12.23 44.70
CA SER A 840 -56.11 -12.33 44.04
C SER A 840 -57.27 -11.96 44.98
N SER A 841 -58.31 -11.28 44.45
CA SER A 841 -59.48 -10.85 45.23
C SER A 841 -60.77 -11.48 44.69
N PRO A 842 -61.55 -12.22 45.52
CA PRO A 842 -61.15 -12.89 46.77
C PRO A 842 -59.95 -13.86 46.64
N LYS A 843 -59.22 -14.14 47.72
CA LYS A 843 -58.01 -14.98 47.66
C LYS A 843 -58.28 -16.39 47.14
N HIS A 844 -57.38 -16.94 46.32
CA HIS A 844 -57.46 -18.34 45.89
C HIS A 844 -56.71 -19.25 46.88
N LEU A 845 -57.38 -19.59 47.99
CA LEU A 845 -56.79 -20.31 49.12
C LEU A 845 -56.28 -21.71 48.76
N ASP A 846 -56.96 -22.45 47.88
CA ASP A 846 -56.51 -23.80 47.48
C ASP A 846 -55.17 -23.76 46.70
N GLY A 847 -55.07 -22.87 45.70
CA GLY A 847 -53.83 -22.62 44.98
C GLY A 847 -52.71 -22.13 45.90
N ALA A 848 -53.02 -21.20 46.82
CA ALA A 848 -52.06 -20.70 47.81
C ALA A 848 -51.53 -21.82 48.73
N LYS A 849 -52.40 -22.73 49.20
CA LYS A 849 -51.98 -23.89 50.00
C LYS A 849 -51.04 -24.82 49.22
N ARG A 850 -51.33 -25.08 47.95
CA ARG A 850 -50.46 -25.89 47.07
C ARG A 850 -49.10 -25.22 46.85
N ALA A 851 -49.09 -23.93 46.54
CA ALA A 851 -47.87 -23.15 46.37
C ALA A 851 -47.03 -23.08 47.65
N ALA A 852 -47.65 -22.86 48.81
CA ALA A 852 -47.00 -22.82 50.12
C ALA A 852 -46.30 -24.15 50.48
N ARG A 853 -46.95 -25.28 50.21
CA ARG A 853 -46.31 -26.60 50.38
C ARG A 853 -45.11 -26.77 49.45
N ALA A 854 -45.22 -26.33 48.20
CA ALA A 854 -44.16 -26.45 47.21
C ALA A 854 -42.94 -25.55 47.51
N CYS A 855 -43.13 -24.34 48.04
CA CYS A 855 -42.00 -23.46 48.44
C CYS A 855 -41.45 -23.79 49.84
N GLY A 856 -42.17 -24.60 50.62
CA GLY A 856 -41.77 -24.95 51.99
C GLY A 856 -42.08 -23.86 53.02
N ASP A 857 -42.91 -22.87 52.67
CA ASP A 857 -43.40 -21.87 53.61
C ASP A 857 -44.62 -22.41 54.38
N TRP A 858 -44.31 -23.18 55.43
CA TRP A 858 -45.33 -23.74 56.31
C TRP A 858 -46.16 -22.67 57.02
N LYS A 859 -45.60 -21.48 57.27
CA LYS A 859 -46.33 -20.39 57.95
C LYS A 859 -47.45 -19.89 57.06
N ALA A 860 -47.15 -19.65 55.78
CA ALA A 860 -48.15 -19.27 54.79
C ALA A 860 -49.22 -20.36 54.61
N TYR A 861 -48.83 -21.64 54.63
CA TYR A 861 -49.78 -22.76 54.54
C TYR A 861 -50.80 -22.76 55.70
N PHE A 862 -50.33 -22.69 56.96
CA PHE A 862 -51.22 -22.68 58.12
C PHE A 862 -52.03 -21.38 58.23
N ALA A 863 -51.48 -20.24 57.80
CA ALA A 863 -52.23 -19.00 57.69
C ALA A 863 -53.40 -19.14 56.69
N CYS A 864 -53.18 -19.76 55.52
CA CYS A 864 -54.24 -20.03 54.56
C CYS A 864 -55.32 -20.98 55.11
N CYS A 865 -54.92 -22.01 55.89
CA CYS A 865 -55.89 -22.90 56.56
C CYS A 865 -56.75 -22.15 57.58
N GLY A 866 -56.14 -21.24 58.34
CA GLY A 866 -56.85 -20.37 59.29
C GLY A 866 -57.82 -19.41 58.59
N GLU A 867 -57.40 -18.78 57.50
CA GLU A 867 -58.27 -17.91 56.68
C GLU A 867 -59.44 -18.68 56.03
N GLY A 868 -59.24 -19.97 55.71
CA GLY A 868 -60.26 -20.86 55.18
C GLY A 868 -61.19 -21.50 56.22
N ASN A 869 -60.99 -21.24 57.52
CA ASN A 869 -61.68 -21.93 58.63
C ASN A 869 -61.58 -23.47 58.56
N GLU A 870 -60.46 -24.01 58.05
CA GLU A 870 -60.23 -25.45 57.95
C GLU A 870 -59.62 -26.00 59.25
N THR A 871 -60.22 -27.06 59.80
CA THR A 871 -59.63 -27.80 60.91
C THR A 871 -58.52 -28.71 60.40
N VAL A 872 -57.28 -28.45 60.79
CA VAL A 872 -56.13 -29.30 60.42
C VAL A 872 -56.02 -30.47 61.38
N ASP A 873 -56.06 -31.69 60.86
CA ASP A 873 -55.93 -32.93 61.65
C ASP A 873 -54.48 -33.14 62.14
N CYS A 874 -54.34 -33.75 63.32
CA CYS A 874 -53.04 -34.03 63.95
C CYS A 874 -52.15 -34.92 63.06
N GLU A 875 -52.74 -35.87 62.32
CA GLU A 875 -52.01 -36.73 61.38
C GLU A 875 -51.42 -35.95 60.20
N LEU A 876 -52.16 -34.97 59.67
CA LEU A 876 -51.69 -34.10 58.59
C LEU A 876 -50.57 -33.16 59.08
N VAL A 877 -50.67 -32.64 60.31
CA VAL A 877 -49.62 -31.83 60.93
C VAL A 877 -48.32 -32.64 61.08
N ALA A 878 -48.41 -33.88 61.54
CA ALA A 878 -47.26 -34.78 61.67
C ALA A 878 -46.61 -35.07 60.31
N THR A 879 -47.42 -35.33 59.27
CA THR A 879 -46.93 -35.59 57.91
C THR A 879 -46.19 -34.38 57.32
N ILE A 880 -46.68 -33.15 57.56
CA ILE A 880 -46.01 -31.92 57.11
C ILE A 880 -44.70 -31.70 57.87
N ALA A 881 -44.68 -31.92 59.18
CA ALA A 881 -43.48 -31.81 60.00
C ALA A 881 -42.39 -32.79 59.55
N GLU A 882 -42.75 -34.04 59.24
CA GLU A 882 -41.86 -35.06 58.68
C GLU A 882 -41.33 -34.69 57.29
N SER A 883 -42.18 -34.14 56.42
CA SER A 883 -41.76 -33.68 55.10
C SER A 883 -40.76 -32.53 55.16
N ILE A 884 -40.82 -31.67 56.19
CA ILE A 884 -39.88 -30.56 56.37
C ILE A 884 -38.56 -31.04 56.98
N SER A 885 -38.63 -31.94 57.97
CA SER A 885 -37.45 -32.48 58.64
C SER A 885 -36.65 -33.47 57.80
N SER A 886 -37.29 -34.13 56.83
CA SER A 886 -36.65 -35.07 55.88
C SER A 886 -35.96 -34.41 54.68
N LYS A 887 -36.01 -33.08 54.52
CA LYS A 887 -35.33 -32.38 53.43
C LYS A 887 -33.81 -32.44 53.60
N MET A 888 -33.12 -33.02 52.63
CA MET A 888 -31.65 -33.00 52.57
C MET A 888 -31.14 -31.61 52.19
N GLY A 889 -30.22 -31.07 53.00
CA GLY A 889 -29.55 -29.79 52.78
C GLY A 889 -28.25 -29.70 53.59
N SER A 890 -27.67 -28.50 53.68
CA SER A 890 -26.52 -28.25 54.57
C SER A 890 -26.86 -28.54 56.04
N ILE A 891 -25.86 -28.79 56.87
CA ILE A 891 -26.05 -29.05 58.32
C ILE A 891 -26.85 -27.93 59.01
N GLN A 892 -26.68 -26.68 58.57
CA GLN A 892 -27.42 -25.54 59.10
C GLN A 892 -28.90 -25.54 58.66
N GLU A 893 -29.19 -25.90 57.40
CA GLU A 893 -30.56 -26.00 56.88
C GLU A 893 -31.32 -27.19 57.48
N GLN A 894 -30.65 -28.33 57.67
CA GLN A 894 -31.24 -29.49 58.36
C GLN A 894 -31.62 -29.12 59.80
N ARG A 895 -30.71 -28.45 60.53
CA ARG A 895 -30.98 -27.97 61.88
C ARG A 895 -32.16 -27.00 61.94
N LYS A 896 -32.28 -26.10 60.96
CA LYS A 896 -33.43 -25.20 60.83
C LYS A 896 -34.72 -25.95 60.51
N GLY A 897 -34.67 -26.94 59.62
CA GLY A 897 -35.81 -27.81 59.28
C GLY A 897 -36.35 -28.58 60.47
N PHE A 898 -35.48 -29.17 61.30
CA PHE A 898 -35.87 -29.80 62.55
C PHE A 898 -36.48 -28.81 63.56
N ALA A 899 -35.97 -27.58 63.62
CA ALA A 899 -36.50 -26.54 64.51
C ALA A 899 -37.91 -26.10 64.10
N ASP A 900 -38.13 -25.95 62.79
CA ASP A 900 -39.41 -25.55 62.21
C ASP A 900 -40.44 -26.70 62.32
N ALA A 901 -40.05 -27.95 62.07
CA ALA A 901 -40.88 -29.13 62.27
C ALA A 901 -41.35 -29.28 63.73
N ALA A 902 -40.45 -29.06 64.70
CA ALA A 902 -40.80 -29.09 66.12
C ALA A 902 -41.79 -27.98 66.51
N ARG A 903 -41.66 -26.77 65.93
CA ARG A 903 -42.62 -25.68 66.14
C ARG A 903 -44.00 -26.01 65.58
N ILE A 904 -44.07 -26.58 64.38
CA ILE A 904 -45.34 -27.00 63.75
C ILE A 904 -46.08 -28.01 64.65
N LEU A 905 -45.37 -29.00 65.18
CA LEU A 905 -45.92 -30.02 66.08
C LEU A 905 -46.42 -29.42 67.41
N LEU A 906 -45.73 -28.41 67.94
CA LEU A 906 -46.16 -27.71 69.18
C LEU A 906 -47.37 -26.81 68.95
N ASP A 907 -47.30 -25.94 67.94
CA ASP A 907 -48.26 -24.86 67.73
C ASP A 907 -49.58 -25.38 67.14
N TYR A 908 -49.53 -26.39 66.25
CA TYR A 908 -50.70 -26.89 65.52
C TYR A 908 -51.07 -28.33 65.87
N GLY A 909 -50.10 -29.19 66.25
CA GLY A 909 -50.34 -30.60 66.56
C GLY A 909 -50.52 -30.91 68.04
N GLN A 910 -50.14 -29.97 68.93
CA GLN A 910 -50.06 -30.14 70.39
C GLN A 910 -49.24 -31.38 70.84
N ASP A 911 -48.39 -31.94 69.97
CA ASP A 911 -47.58 -33.11 70.27
C ASP A 911 -46.20 -32.69 70.80
N VAL A 912 -46.16 -32.48 72.12
CA VAL A 912 -44.93 -32.10 72.84
C VAL A 912 -43.87 -33.20 72.78
N ALA A 913 -44.26 -34.47 72.72
CA ALA A 913 -43.31 -35.57 72.73
C ALA A 913 -42.55 -35.63 71.40
N TYR A 914 -43.28 -35.58 70.28
CA TYR A 914 -42.67 -35.65 68.96
C TYR A 914 -41.87 -34.39 68.62
N ALA A 915 -42.32 -33.21 69.07
CA ALA A 915 -41.55 -31.97 68.94
C ALA A 915 -40.19 -32.03 69.65
N ILE A 916 -40.12 -32.64 70.83
CA ILE A 916 -38.85 -32.81 71.57
C ILE A 916 -37.92 -33.77 70.81
N ASP A 917 -38.44 -34.87 70.26
CA ASP A 917 -37.64 -35.81 69.45
C ASP A 917 -37.09 -35.13 68.17
N MET A 918 -37.82 -34.17 67.57
CA MET A 918 -37.32 -33.34 66.47
C MET A 918 -36.19 -32.38 66.90
N TYR A 919 -36.29 -31.72 68.06
CA TYR A 919 -35.20 -30.86 68.58
C TYR A 919 -33.93 -31.66 68.91
N ILE A 920 -34.09 -32.88 69.43
CA ILE A 920 -33.01 -33.85 69.67
C ILE A 920 -32.31 -34.20 68.35
N SER A 921 -33.10 -34.56 67.33
CA SER A 921 -32.59 -34.91 66.00
C SER A 921 -31.86 -33.75 65.32
N GLY A 922 -32.26 -32.50 65.59
CA GLY A 922 -31.57 -31.28 65.14
C GLY A 922 -30.43 -30.79 66.03
N HIS A 923 -29.99 -31.55 67.04
CA HIS A 923 -28.95 -31.17 68.01
C HIS A 923 -29.22 -29.85 68.77
N MET A 924 -30.49 -29.54 69.05
CA MET A 924 -30.94 -28.35 69.80
C MET A 924 -31.37 -28.72 71.21
N TRP A 925 -30.46 -29.36 71.94
CA TRP A 925 -30.64 -29.91 73.29
C TRP A 925 -31.17 -28.90 74.32
N SER A 926 -30.63 -27.68 74.30
CA SER A 926 -31.03 -26.59 75.21
C SER A 926 -32.49 -26.17 75.00
N GLU A 927 -32.95 -26.14 73.74
CA GLU A 927 -34.31 -25.75 73.39
C GLU A 927 -35.30 -26.87 73.68
N GLY A 928 -34.96 -28.11 73.36
CA GLY A 928 -35.76 -29.29 73.75
C GLY A 928 -35.96 -29.36 75.27
N ARG A 929 -34.90 -29.11 76.05
CA ARG A 929 -35.00 -29.04 77.52
C ARG A 929 -35.86 -27.89 78.02
N ARG A 930 -35.78 -26.70 77.39
CA ARG A 930 -36.62 -25.54 77.70
C ARG A 930 -38.11 -25.84 77.47
N ILE A 931 -38.45 -26.42 76.32
CA ILE A 931 -39.83 -26.79 75.96
C ILE A 931 -40.38 -27.88 76.90
N ALA A 932 -39.58 -28.90 77.23
CA ALA A 932 -39.98 -29.95 78.16
C ALA A 932 -40.38 -29.39 79.54
N HIS A 933 -39.64 -28.42 80.07
CA HIS A 933 -40.00 -27.73 81.32
C HIS A 933 -41.19 -26.79 81.16
N MET A 934 -41.30 -26.07 80.04
CA MET A 934 -42.41 -25.16 79.76
C MET A 934 -43.77 -25.88 79.73
N TYR A 935 -43.81 -27.09 79.14
CA TYR A 935 -45.02 -27.94 79.08
C TYR A 935 -45.13 -28.93 80.26
N LYS A 936 -44.32 -28.76 81.32
CA LYS A 936 -44.33 -29.60 82.55
C LYS A 936 -44.10 -31.10 82.31
N ARG A 937 -43.36 -31.46 81.26
CA ARG A 937 -42.97 -32.85 80.89
C ARG A 937 -41.52 -33.14 81.29
N SER A 938 -41.28 -33.27 82.60
CA SER A 938 -39.93 -33.56 83.14
C SER A 938 -39.39 -34.94 82.74
N ASP A 939 -40.27 -35.87 82.38
CA ASP A 939 -39.94 -37.19 81.85
C ASP A 939 -39.14 -37.11 80.54
N LEU A 940 -39.45 -36.13 79.69
CA LEU A 940 -38.77 -35.92 78.40
C LEU A 940 -37.50 -35.06 78.53
N ALA A 941 -37.39 -34.23 79.57
CA ALA A 941 -36.21 -33.40 79.81
C ALA A 941 -34.92 -34.23 79.97
N LYS A 942 -35.02 -35.47 80.48
CA LYS A 942 -33.89 -36.40 80.58
C LYS A 942 -33.36 -36.88 79.23
N LYS A 943 -34.19 -36.92 78.18
CA LYS A 943 -33.77 -37.31 76.82
C LYS A 943 -32.94 -36.22 76.11
N CYS A 944 -32.99 -34.97 76.60
CA CYS A 944 -32.34 -33.81 75.99
C CYS A 944 -30.94 -33.53 76.56
N VAL A 945 -30.43 -34.38 77.45
CA VAL A 945 -29.10 -34.30 78.09
C VAL A 945 -28.24 -35.40 77.51
#